data_AF-A0A7C5BGM8-F1
#
_entry.id   AF-A0A7C5BGM8-F1
#
_cell.length_a   1.000
_cell.length_b   1.000
_cell.length_c   1.000
_cell.angle_alpha   90.00
_cell.angle_beta   90.00
_cell.angle_gamma   90.00
#
_symmetry.space_group_name_H-M   'P 1'
#
loop_
_entity.id
_entity.type
_entity.pdbx_description
1 polymer ?
#
loop_
_entity_poly.entity_id
_entity_poly.type
_entity_poly.pdbx_seq_one_letter_code
_entity_poly.pdbx_strand_id
1 'polypeptide(L)'
;MLYVLALILIEAVLLIKNYTPGTYLIGWDNLMPELNFLANFQRSIFGVWQDYRGLGLVDGMSHIANLVHTFYIWILSLFFPQNVLRYLGIFSLHFVGGLGMYLLAKKLIKNKGVAFIGALFYMLNLGIIQMFYAPLETFAFHFAALPFIALTVTNALEKPGRKNYLVLFLVLFLTTPQFFVPTFVIPTAILIISIAVFYATSNNLLSGISDLIRNLFNRHRVKNQGNYIDSDFRQNDNKRQFYGLLTEARIDKKDDVFTTPGARRNAATPLQAQQINRIKNLLAVFLIILAANAFWLFPYLYGLGGNAPIISGARINQFSSEEVFYRNRARGDLANIFTLKGFMIDTFEFDAKESKQLYFMDVWRKHAATLSYKAVYLVLLTIALFGVAQTVKKRNKIVYPFLGMLGASFFFLANSVPVLSQTNNLIRFIFPILAEALRFPFTKFMTLFAFSLSIFLAAGITNIMSFRPCQPAKTDRSDANARFPARARSDKEKTQNNNNKNVILNLIQNLYNGLRVIPDLIRNLFNRHRVKNQRNYIDSDFRQNDNKSQFYGFRVGVWNDKVIKPGTIIIIFLAILFLSLPAFKGSFVSPLFRLEIPSDYLQTMAYLDQINDDKRIALLPAYTFWSWQYRSWNQRGSGFWWYGIKQPIMERAFDPWSRYNEQFYNEIAYAINTEDVALFQKVATKYDIGYFLLDQYLINNLTSKPINYEKLMRFLSDCGLNKVREFGKIILYKNQAAFDRVYFLDQSKTPSVFSSFSFAKKDQAFFDLGDYVTADNPDYIYPFSSLFTEKTQTDLEFQAVNDKEKIIIKPQLNFPHLNGAYNFLVPDLFESEYLIPTKFKISQDSLILEILYPDVFINGKKITFDQRELVVPLSSIGKPTQIVLTDINHTIRPGEASYLQNNYLNTIILKNKESQEVLTIDTAKIQKQAKKIKGVENINDFRVEIVKIKSPFAYEDIIKKKDYQITTPADAPKTADNKSKDNFLAVRSGSTELSFWKGNLPHQASYIMFAMVENISGLPVSFYVDNPSEKRAELEARLNGKKENILILPKSQDYFQEYGFHFTVKSVGSELAQAKINDFSLYPFPYETLKRMKLVKNEAIKSSFSRKQADFEKIASFIYRLRADGNNNLLVLSEAYHSGWKAYYTNIKYQKSKIKNLFITIFPFLFGTELKNHVLVNNWANGWKIDAQRSTLNANQVVIIFWPQYLEFIGLGLIFLGILAILTNFGKKTIFQKFLN
;
A
#
# COMPACT_ATOMS: atom_id res chain seq x y z
N MET A 1 -35.77 -20.41 14.15
CA MET A 1 -34.68 -21.35 13.86
C MET A 1 -34.54 -21.64 12.36
N LEU A 2 -35.21 -22.67 11.80
CA LEU A 2 -34.96 -23.30 10.49
C LEU A 2 -33.86 -22.69 9.59
N TYR A 3 -34.11 -21.57 8.90
CA TYR A 3 -33.13 -20.96 8.00
C TYR A 3 -31.75 -20.64 8.63
N VAL A 4 -31.70 -20.32 9.93
CA VAL A 4 -30.42 -20.11 10.64
C VAL A 4 -29.71 -21.43 10.89
N LEU A 5 -30.45 -22.50 11.22
CA LEU A 5 -29.88 -23.85 11.35
C LEU A 5 -29.37 -24.36 10.00
N ALA A 6 -30.04 -24.01 8.90
CA ALA A 6 -29.58 -24.32 7.55
C ALA A 6 -28.29 -23.58 7.18
N LEU A 7 -28.12 -22.31 7.58
CA LEU A 7 -26.84 -21.60 7.44
C LEU A 7 -25.72 -22.24 8.27
N ILE A 8 -26.00 -22.63 9.53
CA ILE A 8 -25.04 -23.33 10.39
C ILE A 8 -24.61 -24.68 9.77
N LEU A 9 -25.55 -25.47 9.25
CA LEU A 9 -25.26 -26.74 8.59
C LEU A 9 -24.41 -26.56 7.34
N ILE A 10 -24.69 -25.52 6.54
CA ILE A 10 -23.92 -25.20 5.34
C ILE A 10 -22.48 -24.80 5.71
N GLU A 11 -22.31 -23.97 6.74
CA GLU A 11 -20.96 -23.62 7.22
C GLU A 11 -20.21 -24.82 7.76
N ALA A 12 -20.86 -25.68 8.55
CA ALA A 12 -20.25 -26.89 9.09
C ALA A 12 -19.76 -27.82 7.97
N VAL A 13 -20.54 -28.01 6.91
CA VAL A 13 -20.11 -28.81 5.74
C VAL A 13 -18.96 -28.12 4.98
N LEU A 14 -18.99 -26.78 4.83
CA LEU A 14 -17.88 -26.04 4.21
C LEU A 14 -16.58 -26.21 5.02
N LEU A 15 -16.60 -25.96 6.34
CA LEU A 15 -15.46 -26.13 7.23
C LEU A 15 -14.94 -27.57 7.19
N ILE A 16 -15.80 -28.58 7.38
CA ILE A 16 -15.40 -30.00 7.38
C ILE A 16 -14.78 -30.42 6.04
N LYS A 17 -15.23 -29.87 4.90
CA LYS A 17 -14.67 -30.19 3.59
C LYS A 17 -13.40 -29.39 3.24
N ASN A 18 -13.09 -28.33 3.96
CA ASN A 18 -11.96 -27.44 3.67
C ASN A 18 -10.87 -27.45 4.76
N TYR A 19 -11.12 -28.07 5.90
CA TYR A 19 -10.10 -28.37 6.90
C TYR A 19 -9.20 -29.53 6.45
N THR A 20 -7.96 -29.55 6.92
CA THR A 20 -7.02 -30.66 6.73
C THR A 20 -6.25 -30.84 8.03
N PRO A 21 -6.36 -31.99 8.73
CA PRO A 21 -5.70 -32.23 10.00
C PRO A 21 -4.18 -31.97 9.96
N GLY A 22 -3.59 -31.57 11.09
CA GLY A 22 -2.17 -31.22 11.21
C GLY A 22 -1.84 -29.83 10.66
N THR A 23 -2.39 -29.45 9.51
CA THR A 23 -2.07 -28.21 8.81
C THR A 23 -2.54 -26.94 9.51
N TYR A 24 -1.79 -25.84 9.31
CA TYR A 24 -2.22 -24.46 9.46
C TYR A 24 -2.82 -23.95 8.14
N LEU A 25 -3.69 -22.94 8.22
CA LEU A 25 -4.13 -22.17 7.06
C LEU A 25 -3.16 -20.99 6.86
N ILE A 26 -2.38 -20.95 5.78
CA ILE A 26 -1.35 -19.94 5.50
C ILE A 26 -1.40 -19.53 4.01
N GLY A 27 -1.82 -18.30 3.72
CA GLY A 27 -1.83 -17.71 2.37
C GLY A 27 -0.72 -16.68 2.17
N TRP A 28 -0.89 -15.82 1.15
CA TRP A 28 0.10 -14.80 0.77
C TRP A 28 0.34 -13.73 1.85
N ASP A 29 -0.73 -13.25 2.47
CA ASP A 29 -0.71 -12.32 3.59
C ASP A 29 -1.55 -12.90 4.73
N ASN A 30 -1.07 -12.75 5.96
CA ASN A 30 -1.57 -13.50 7.11
C ASN A 30 -1.54 -12.64 8.37
N LEU A 31 -2.54 -12.78 9.24
CA LEU A 31 -2.46 -12.40 10.64
C LEU A 31 -2.44 -13.67 11.51
N MET A 32 -1.31 -13.97 12.16
CA MET A 32 -1.13 -15.20 12.96
C MET A 32 -0.83 -14.89 14.44
N PRO A 33 -1.70 -14.15 15.16
CA PRO A 33 -1.47 -13.77 16.56
C PRO A 33 -1.26 -14.98 17.49
N GLU A 34 -1.76 -16.15 17.11
CA GLU A 34 -1.62 -17.42 17.82
C GLU A 34 -0.17 -17.92 17.94
N LEU A 35 0.77 -17.41 17.15
CA LEU A 35 2.19 -17.74 17.31
C LEU A 35 2.80 -17.10 18.58
N ASN A 36 2.31 -15.92 19.00
CA ASN A 36 2.70 -15.30 20.28
C ASN A 36 1.64 -14.25 20.71
N PHE A 37 0.60 -14.68 21.42
CA PHE A 37 -0.52 -13.79 21.75
C PHE A 37 -0.10 -12.54 22.53
N LEU A 38 0.83 -12.67 23.48
CA LEU A 38 1.25 -11.55 24.33
C LEU A 38 1.94 -10.44 23.51
N ALA A 39 2.90 -10.82 22.67
CA ALA A 39 3.59 -9.87 21.78
C ALA A 39 2.60 -9.20 20.81
N ASN A 40 1.65 -9.96 20.25
CA ASN A 40 0.69 -9.41 19.29
C ASN A 40 -0.39 -8.53 19.96
N PHE A 41 -0.79 -8.79 21.21
CA PHE A 41 -1.61 -7.86 21.98
C PHE A 41 -0.86 -6.54 22.23
N GLN A 42 0.40 -6.58 22.66
CA GLN A 42 1.22 -5.38 22.86
C GLN A 42 1.36 -4.56 21.56
N ARG A 43 1.62 -5.22 20.43
CA ARG A 43 1.75 -4.57 19.10
C ARG A 43 0.45 -3.96 18.58
N SER A 44 -0.70 -4.54 18.92
CA SER A 44 -2.00 -3.90 18.66
C SER A 44 -2.29 -2.75 19.63
N ILE A 45 -1.91 -2.84 20.91
CA ILE A 45 -2.16 -1.78 21.91
C ILE A 45 -1.19 -0.59 21.76
N PHE A 46 -0.04 -0.78 21.11
CA PHE A 46 0.93 0.26 20.76
C PHE A 46 1.13 0.32 19.23
N GLY A 47 0.02 0.58 18.52
CA GLY A 47 -0.10 0.38 17.08
C GLY A 47 0.59 1.41 16.18
N VAL A 48 1.05 2.55 16.68
CA VAL A 48 1.55 3.66 15.84
C VAL A 48 3.06 3.56 15.59
N TRP A 49 3.88 3.27 16.62
CA TRP A 49 5.29 2.89 16.43
C TRP A 49 5.48 1.39 16.55
N GLN A 50 5.86 0.76 15.43
CA GLN A 50 6.01 -0.69 15.31
C GLN A 50 7.50 -1.05 15.28
N ASP A 51 8.13 -1.03 16.45
CA ASP A 51 9.58 -1.18 16.66
C ASP A 51 10.14 -2.53 16.17
N TYR A 52 9.34 -3.59 16.21
CA TYR A 52 9.72 -4.92 15.72
C TYR A 52 9.85 -5.00 14.17
N ARG A 53 9.44 -3.97 13.42
CA ARG A 53 9.47 -3.96 11.95
C ARG A 53 10.83 -3.50 11.41
N GLY A 54 11.86 -4.31 11.66
CA GLY A 54 13.24 -4.07 11.23
C GLY A 54 13.93 -2.98 12.06
N LEU A 55 14.12 -1.80 11.47
CA LEU A 55 14.67 -0.62 12.15
C LEU A 55 13.62 0.18 12.95
N GLY A 56 12.39 -0.34 13.04
CA GLY A 56 11.22 0.41 13.52
C GLY A 56 10.62 1.30 12.43
N LEU A 57 9.32 1.55 12.50
CA LEU A 57 8.61 2.44 11.58
C LEU A 57 7.28 2.95 12.14
N VAL A 58 6.80 4.05 11.56
CA VAL A 58 5.43 4.56 11.74
C VAL A 58 4.48 3.69 10.93
N ASP A 59 3.40 3.20 11.54
CA ASP A 59 2.51 2.28 10.84
C ASP A 59 1.82 2.91 9.61
N GLY A 60 2.05 2.32 8.43
CA GLY A 60 1.34 2.63 7.19
C GLY A 60 0.04 1.83 7.00
N MET A 61 -0.20 0.85 7.86
CA MET A 61 -1.45 0.11 7.98
C MET A 61 -2.23 0.66 9.20
N SER A 62 -2.98 -0.17 9.93
CA SER A 62 -3.56 0.20 11.22
C SER A 62 -3.60 -0.97 12.18
N HIS A 63 -2.46 -1.30 12.80
CA HIS A 63 -2.28 -2.49 13.63
C HIS A 63 -3.19 -2.55 14.86
N ILE A 64 -3.56 -1.40 15.44
CA ILE A 64 -4.54 -1.38 16.54
C ILE A 64 -5.95 -1.78 16.08
N ALA A 65 -6.29 -1.60 14.80
CA ALA A 65 -7.56 -2.10 14.27
C ALA A 65 -7.68 -3.63 14.37
N ASN A 66 -6.56 -4.36 14.42
CA ASN A 66 -6.53 -5.81 14.66
C ASN A 66 -6.73 -6.21 16.14
N LEU A 67 -6.85 -5.28 17.10
CA LEU A 67 -7.02 -5.63 18.51
C LEU A 67 -8.21 -6.58 18.75
N VAL A 68 -9.32 -6.35 18.04
CA VAL A 68 -10.49 -7.24 18.08
C VAL A 68 -10.21 -8.60 17.44
N HIS A 69 -9.39 -8.66 16.38
CA HIS A 69 -8.98 -9.93 15.76
C HIS A 69 -8.09 -10.75 16.71
N THR A 70 -7.04 -10.13 17.27
CA THR A 70 -6.14 -10.77 18.24
C THR A 70 -6.93 -11.31 19.45
N PHE A 71 -7.86 -10.52 19.99
CA PHE A 71 -8.75 -10.95 21.07
C PHE A 71 -9.70 -12.10 20.67
N TYR A 72 -10.22 -12.07 19.44
CA TYR A 72 -11.12 -13.09 18.93
C TYR A 72 -10.41 -14.44 18.72
N ILE A 73 -9.22 -14.45 18.11
CA ILE A 73 -8.41 -15.67 17.95
C ILE A 73 -7.92 -16.19 19.30
N TRP A 74 -7.58 -15.29 20.24
CA TRP A 74 -7.25 -15.68 21.61
C TRP A 74 -8.40 -16.40 22.32
N ILE A 75 -9.65 -15.94 22.18
CA ILE A 75 -10.82 -16.66 22.72
C ILE A 75 -10.94 -18.07 22.11
N LEU A 76 -10.69 -18.25 20.81
CA LEU A 76 -10.69 -19.59 20.20
C LEU A 76 -9.59 -20.50 20.78
N SER A 77 -8.43 -19.95 21.13
CA SER A 77 -7.29 -20.73 21.68
C SER A 77 -7.56 -21.36 23.04
N LEU A 78 -8.60 -20.90 23.75
CA LEU A 78 -9.07 -21.51 24.99
C LEU A 78 -9.80 -22.85 24.77
N PHE A 79 -10.16 -23.19 23.53
CA PHE A 79 -10.99 -24.36 23.18
C PHE A 79 -10.41 -25.24 22.06
N PHE A 80 -9.44 -24.75 21.28
CA PHE A 80 -8.95 -25.41 20.07
C PHE A 80 -7.42 -25.29 19.92
N PRO A 81 -6.75 -26.27 19.30
CA PRO A 81 -5.30 -26.23 19.08
C PRO A 81 -4.91 -25.18 18.04
N GLN A 82 -3.69 -24.66 18.18
CA GLN A 82 -3.11 -23.52 17.46
C GLN A 82 -3.35 -23.54 15.93
N ASN A 83 -3.11 -24.68 15.29
CA ASN A 83 -3.24 -24.87 13.84
C ASN A 83 -4.68 -24.79 13.31
N VAL A 84 -5.69 -25.06 14.15
CA VAL A 84 -7.11 -25.02 13.79
C VAL A 84 -7.72 -23.62 13.90
N LEU A 85 -7.10 -22.74 14.69
CA LEU A 85 -7.68 -21.43 15.07
C LEU A 85 -8.04 -20.55 13.87
N ARG A 86 -7.15 -20.45 12.88
CA ARG A 86 -7.37 -19.60 11.72
C ARG A 86 -8.43 -20.16 10.75
N TYR A 87 -8.56 -21.48 10.64
CA TYR A 87 -9.71 -22.08 9.94
C TYR A 87 -11.02 -21.64 10.62
N LEU A 88 -11.14 -21.83 11.93
CA LEU A 88 -12.33 -21.45 12.68
C LEU A 88 -12.61 -19.94 12.58
N GLY A 89 -11.58 -19.09 12.59
CA GLY A 89 -11.72 -17.65 12.42
C GLY A 89 -12.28 -17.24 11.06
N ILE A 90 -11.80 -17.85 9.97
CA ILE A 90 -12.26 -17.54 8.61
C ILE A 90 -13.70 -18.04 8.37
N PHE A 91 -14.00 -19.28 8.75
CA PHE A 91 -15.35 -19.86 8.56
C PHE A 91 -16.40 -19.24 9.51
N SER A 92 -16.02 -18.77 10.70
CA SER A 92 -16.96 -18.04 11.58
C SER A 92 -17.33 -16.67 11.00
N LEU A 93 -16.37 -15.92 10.45
CA LEU A 93 -16.62 -14.60 9.82
C LEU A 93 -17.51 -14.75 8.58
N HIS A 94 -17.32 -15.83 7.82
CA HIS A 94 -18.20 -16.18 6.70
C HIS A 94 -19.64 -16.48 7.16
N PHE A 95 -19.82 -17.30 8.20
CA PHE A 95 -21.14 -17.53 8.79
C PHE A 95 -21.78 -16.25 9.35
N VAL A 96 -21.00 -15.42 10.05
CA VAL A 96 -21.45 -14.15 10.63
C VAL A 96 -21.91 -13.19 9.53
N GLY A 97 -21.17 -13.04 8.43
CA GLY A 97 -21.60 -12.25 7.27
C GLY A 97 -22.87 -12.79 6.61
N GLY A 98 -22.99 -14.11 6.47
CA GLY A 98 -24.21 -14.78 6.00
C GLY A 98 -25.42 -14.51 6.91
N LEU A 99 -25.25 -14.62 8.23
CA LEU A 99 -26.28 -14.34 9.23
C LEU A 99 -26.67 -12.85 9.23
N GLY A 100 -25.71 -11.94 9.16
CA GLY A 100 -25.95 -10.50 9.04
C GLY A 100 -26.74 -10.16 7.78
N MET A 101 -26.39 -10.77 6.64
CA MET A 101 -27.10 -10.61 5.38
C MET A 101 -28.52 -11.18 5.46
N TYR A 102 -28.73 -12.34 6.09
CA TYR A 102 -30.06 -12.88 6.34
C TYR A 102 -30.91 -11.94 7.20
N LEU A 103 -30.35 -11.35 8.25
CA LEU A 103 -31.05 -10.40 9.13
C LEU A 103 -31.41 -9.10 8.40
N LEU A 104 -30.49 -8.57 7.58
CA LEU A 104 -30.72 -7.38 6.74
C LEU A 104 -31.78 -7.66 5.67
N ALA A 105 -31.61 -8.71 4.86
CA ALA A 105 -32.55 -9.09 3.82
C ALA A 105 -33.95 -9.38 4.41
N LYS A 106 -34.04 -10.01 5.58
CA LYS A 106 -35.29 -10.22 6.32
C LYS A 106 -35.95 -8.89 6.73
N LYS A 107 -35.19 -7.84 7.09
CA LYS A 107 -35.74 -6.51 7.34
C LYS A 107 -36.28 -5.87 6.05
N LEU A 108 -35.51 -5.92 4.96
CA LEU A 108 -35.83 -5.24 3.69
C LEU A 108 -36.97 -5.91 2.90
N ILE A 109 -36.98 -7.25 2.87
CA ILE A 109 -37.85 -8.07 2.01
C ILE A 109 -39.02 -8.70 2.78
N LYS A 110 -38.94 -8.75 4.12
CA LYS A 110 -39.87 -9.43 5.06
C LYS A 110 -39.96 -10.96 4.92
N ASN A 111 -39.98 -11.49 3.70
CA ASN A 111 -40.09 -12.93 3.49
C ASN A 111 -38.81 -13.67 3.92
N LYS A 112 -38.96 -14.59 4.87
CA LYS A 112 -37.85 -15.35 5.49
C LYS A 112 -37.11 -16.25 4.48
N GLY A 113 -37.82 -16.88 3.55
CA GLY A 113 -37.22 -17.79 2.57
C GLY A 113 -36.42 -17.05 1.49
N VAL A 114 -36.95 -15.93 0.99
CA VAL A 114 -36.22 -15.10 0.02
C VAL A 114 -35.03 -14.38 0.66
N ALA A 115 -35.14 -13.99 1.93
CA ALA A 115 -34.01 -13.47 2.70
C ALA A 115 -32.88 -14.50 2.89
N PHE A 116 -33.22 -15.78 3.09
CA PHE A 116 -32.26 -16.88 3.14
C PHE A 116 -31.55 -17.11 1.80
N ILE A 117 -32.28 -17.06 0.68
CA ILE A 117 -31.68 -17.12 -0.67
C ILE A 117 -30.73 -15.94 -0.93
N GLY A 118 -31.10 -14.73 -0.51
CA GLY A 118 -30.21 -13.56 -0.60
C GLY A 118 -28.93 -13.71 0.22
N ALA A 119 -29.01 -14.31 1.41
CA ALA A 119 -27.85 -14.62 2.25
C ALA A 119 -26.94 -15.70 1.63
N LEU A 120 -27.52 -16.78 1.09
CA LEU A 120 -26.76 -17.83 0.45
C LEU A 120 -26.06 -17.38 -0.83
N PHE A 121 -26.73 -16.56 -1.66
CA PHE A 121 -26.05 -15.99 -2.82
C PHE A 121 -24.93 -15.04 -2.40
N TYR A 122 -25.08 -14.30 -1.30
CA TYR A 122 -23.99 -13.46 -0.77
C TYR A 122 -22.79 -14.30 -0.32
N MET A 123 -23.00 -15.38 0.41
CA MET A 123 -21.93 -16.32 0.84
C MET A 123 -21.24 -17.02 -0.34
N LEU A 124 -22.01 -17.55 -1.29
CA LEU A 124 -21.56 -18.60 -2.22
C LEU A 124 -21.32 -18.12 -3.66
N ASN A 125 -21.40 -16.82 -3.96
CA ASN A 125 -21.10 -16.30 -5.29
C ASN A 125 -19.59 -16.23 -5.57
N LEU A 126 -19.20 -16.36 -6.84
CA LEU A 126 -17.80 -16.41 -7.27
C LEU A 126 -16.96 -15.19 -6.84
N GLY A 127 -17.57 -14.01 -6.74
CA GLY A 127 -16.90 -12.79 -6.27
C GLY A 127 -16.43 -12.88 -4.82
N ILE A 128 -17.26 -13.46 -3.94
CA ILE A 128 -16.92 -13.72 -2.54
C ILE A 128 -16.02 -14.93 -2.38
N ILE A 129 -16.24 -16.01 -3.15
CA ILE A 129 -15.33 -17.16 -3.20
C ILE A 129 -13.88 -16.70 -3.45
N GLN A 130 -13.63 -15.79 -4.39
CA GLN A 130 -12.28 -15.24 -4.61
C GLN A 130 -11.69 -14.58 -3.36
N MET A 131 -12.47 -13.82 -2.58
CA MET A 131 -12.00 -13.14 -1.36
C MET A 131 -11.66 -14.11 -0.22
N PHE A 132 -12.27 -15.30 -0.19
CA PHE A 132 -11.99 -16.36 0.78
C PHE A 132 -10.97 -17.41 0.29
N TYR A 133 -10.74 -17.50 -1.02
CA TYR A 133 -9.86 -18.53 -1.59
C TYR A 133 -8.37 -18.26 -1.28
N ALA A 134 -7.97 -17.00 -1.21
CA ALA A 134 -6.77 -16.54 -0.51
C ALA A 134 -7.21 -15.81 0.78
N PRO A 135 -7.42 -16.54 1.90
CA PRO A 135 -8.14 -16.02 3.05
C PRO A 135 -7.28 -15.03 3.84
N LEU A 136 -7.42 -13.74 3.54
CA LEU A 136 -6.92 -12.65 4.38
C LEU A 136 -8.04 -12.18 5.32
N GLU A 137 -7.72 -12.08 6.61
CA GLU A 137 -8.65 -11.78 7.69
C GLU A 137 -9.42 -10.48 7.43
N THR A 138 -8.74 -9.44 6.95
CA THR A 138 -9.32 -8.12 6.63
C THR A 138 -10.47 -8.21 5.61
N PHE A 139 -10.37 -9.11 4.62
CA PHE A 139 -11.45 -9.32 3.64
C PHE A 139 -12.63 -10.07 4.25
N ALA A 140 -12.37 -11.07 5.11
CA ALA A 140 -13.40 -11.80 5.84
C ALA A 140 -14.14 -10.89 6.85
N PHE A 141 -13.42 -10.00 7.54
CA PHE A 141 -14.02 -8.97 8.40
C PHE A 141 -14.84 -7.95 7.60
N HIS A 142 -14.37 -7.48 6.44
CA HIS A 142 -15.17 -6.56 5.60
C HIS A 142 -16.46 -7.23 5.10
N PHE A 143 -16.40 -8.49 4.68
CA PHE A 143 -17.56 -9.30 4.33
C PHE A 143 -18.54 -9.46 5.51
N ALA A 144 -18.04 -9.76 6.70
CA ALA A 144 -18.85 -9.82 7.91
C ALA A 144 -19.48 -8.46 8.28
N ALA A 145 -18.77 -7.37 8.01
CA ALA A 145 -19.14 -6.02 8.43
C ALA A 145 -20.28 -5.40 7.61
N LEU A 146 -20.23 -5.47 6.27
CA LEU A 146 -21.16 -4.74 5.40
C LEU A 146 -22.64 -4.95 5.76
N PRO A 147 -23.15 -6.18 5.98
CA PRO A 147 -24.56 -6.39 6.30
C PRO A 147 -24.95 -5.87 7.68
N PHE A 148 -24.07 -6.01 8.68
CA PHE A 148 -24.35 -5.54 10.03
C PHE A 148 -24.27 -4.01 10.13
N ILE A 149 -23.26 -3.36 9.54
CA ILE A 149 -23.18 -1.89 9.49
C ILE A 149 -24.41 -1.33 8.76
N ALA A 150 -24.80 -1.90 7.62
CA ALA A 150 -26.00 -1.47 6.90
C ALA A 150 -27.27 -1.61 7.76
N LEU A 151 -27.42 -2.72 8.48
CA LEU A 151 -28.55 -2.96 9.37
C LEU A 151 -28.58 -2.00 10.56
N THR A 152 -27.44 -1.78 11.24
CA THR A 152 -27.38 -0.96 12.46
C THR A 152 -27.46 0.54 12.16
N VAL A 153 -26.78 1.05 11.12
CA VAL A 153 -26.91 2.45 10.67
C VAL A 153 -28.35 2.74 10.29
N THR A 154 -29.00 1.86 9.53
CA THR A 154 -30.42 2.04 9.16
C THR A 154 -31.32 2.00 10.41
N ASN A 155 -31.08 1.10 11.37
CA ASN A 155 -31.84 1.05 12.62
C ASN A 155 -31.64 2.30 13.50
N ALA A 156 -30.43 2.84 13.56
CA ALA A 156 -30.11 4.04 14.33
C ALA A 156 -30.76 5.31 13.75
N LEU A 157 -30.84 5.42 12.42
CA LEU A 157 -31.49 6.54 11.73
C LEU A 157 -33.03 6.45 11.75
N GLU A 158 -33.60 5.26 11.51
CA GLU A 158 -35.06 5.05 11.54
C GLU A 158 -35.64 5.10 12.97
N LYS A 159 -34.89 4.60 13.96
CA LYS A 159 -35.33 4.44 15.35
C LYS A 159 -34.21 4.92 16.30
N PRO A 160 -33.96 6.25 16.36
CA PRO A 160 -32.91 6.81 17.21
C PRO A 160 -33.16 6.50 18.69
N GLY A 161 -32.09 6.18 19.42
CA GLY A 161 -32.17 5.89 20.85
C GLY A 161 -31.06 4.96 21.35
N ARG A 162 -30.82 5.00 22.67
CA ARG A 162 -29.71 4.32 23.38
C ARG A 162 -29.38 2.93 22.84
N LYS A 163 -30.37 2.03 22.73
CA LYS A 163 -30.17 0.64 22.29
C LYS A 163 -29.61 0.53 20.87
N ASN A 164 -30.15 1.30 19.92
CA ASN A 164 -29.69 1.23 18.53
C ASN A 164 -28.36 1.96 18.33
N TYR A 165 -28.10 3.01 19.12
CA TYR A 165 -26.80 3.69 19.15
C TYR A 165 -25.70 2.82 19.76
N LEU A 166 -25.98 2.09 20.85
CA LEU A 166 -25.04 1.13 21.45
C LEU A 166 -24.77 -0.05 20.52
N VAL A 167 -25.80 -0.62 19.89
CA VAL A 167 -25.62 -1.72 18.93
C VAL A 167 -24.90 -1.27 17.65
N LEU A 168 -25.11 -0.03 17.19
CA LEU A 168 -24.31 0.57 16.12
C LEU A 168 -22.83 0.71 16.54
N PHE A 169 -22.57 1.29 17.71
CA PHE A 169 -21.22 1.45 18.25
C PHE A 169 -20.49 0.10 18.37
N LEU A 170 -21.13 -0.90 18.98
CA LEU A 170 -20.56 -2.23 19.15
C LEU A 170 -20.28 -2.92 17.80
N VAL A 171 -21.17 -2.83 16.82
CA VAL A 171 -20.94 -3.39 15.48
C VAL A 171 -19.78 -2.69 14.77
N LEU A 172 -19.68 -1.36 14.85
CA LEU A 172 -18.56 -0.63 14.29
C LEU A 172 -17.24 -1.04 14.95
N PHE A 173 -17.17 -1.03 16.28
CA PHE A 173 -15.98 -1.43 17.03
C PHE A 173 -15.56 -2.88 16.74
N LEU A 174 -16.50 -3.83 16.80
CA LEU A 174 -16.22 -5.26 16.53
C LEU A 174 -15.83 -5.55 15.07
N THR A 175 -16.07 -4.62 14.14
CA THR A 175 -15.70 -4.77 12.73
C THR A 175 -14.49 -3.91 12.35
N THR A 176 -13.78 -3.33 13.34
CA THR A 176 -12.57 -2.53 13.10
C THR A 176 -11.43 -3.27 12.38
N PRO A 177 -11.21 -4.61 12.50
CA PRO A 177 -10.13 -5.28 11.77
C PRO A 177 -10.22 -5.20 10.24
N GLN A 178 -11.37 -4.82 9.67
CA GLN A 178 -11.47 -4.49 8.23
C GLN A 178 -10.61 -3.27 7.84
N PHE A 179 -10.28 -2.39 8.80
CA PHE A 179 -9.48 -1.18 8.59
C PHE A 179 -7.99 -1.39 8.84
N PHE A 180 -7.53 -2.60 9.15
CA PHE A 180 -6.10 -2.93 9.13
C PHE A 180 -5.46 -2.57 7.79
N VAL A 181 -6.19 -2.78 6.69
CA VAL A 181 -5.95 -2.13 5.40
C VAL A 181 -6.83 -0.86 5.34
N PRO A 182 -6.32 0.35 5.64
CA PRO A 182 -7.18 1.48 6.03
C PRO A 182 -8.06 1.98 4.89
N THR A 183 -7.67 1.69 3.65
CA THR A 183 -8.44 2.00 2.42
C THR A 183 -9.84 1.38 2.37
N PHE A 184 -10.17 0.38 3.21
CA PHE A 184 -11.56 -0.10 3.39
C PHE A 184 -12.50 0.95 4.01
N VAL A 185 -11.98 2.08 4.51
CA VAL A 185 -12.78 3.26 4.83
C VAL A 185 -13.57 3.76 3.61
N ILE A 186 -13.07 3.58 2.38
CA ILE A 186 -13.72 4.05 1.14
C ILE A 186 -15.04 3.30 0.84
N PRO A 187 -15.06 1.96 0.64
CA PRO A 187 -16.30 1.21 0.44
C PRO A 187 -17.26 1.31 1.64
N THR A 188 -16.72 1.40 2.87
CA THR A 188 -17.54 1.56 4.08
C THR A 188 -18.17 2.95 4.20
N ALA A 189 -17.46 4.02 3.78
CA ALA A 189 -18.02 5.36 3.66
C ALA A 189 -19.10 5.40 2.57
N ILE A 190 -18.89 4.74 1.41
CA ILE A 190 -19.91 4.63 0.35
C ILE A 190 -21.18 3.96 0.87
N LEU A 191 -21.07 2.89 1.67
CA LEU A 191 -22.20 2.25 2.35
C LEU A 191 -22.96 3.25 3.24
N ILE A 192 -22.25 3.89 4.17
CA ILE A 192 -22.83 4.79 5.18
C ILE A 192 -23.44 6.04 4.54
N ILE A 193 -22.72 6.70 3.63
CA ILE A 193 -23.17 7.90 2.91
C ILE A 193 -24.39 7.59 2.07
N SER A 194 -24.45 6.44 1.39
CA SER A 194 -25.64 6.04 0.62
C SER A 194 -26.88 5.95 1.52
N ILE A 195 -26.78 5.31 2.69
CA ILE A 195 -27.89 5.21 3.65
C ILE A 195 -28.29 6.60 4.18
N ALA A 196 -27.31 7.43 4.54
CA ALA A 196 -27.53 8.78 5.05
C ALA A 196 -28.21 9.71 4.01
N VAL A 197 -27.77 9.68 2.75
CA VAL A 197 -28.32 10.49 1.65
C VAL A 197 -29.77 10.10 1.34
N PHE A 198 -30.12 8.81 1.32
CA PHE A 198 -31.52 8.42 1.14
C PHE A 198 -32.39 8.69 2.37
N TYR A 199 -31.84 8.62 3.59
CA TYR A 199 -32.53 9.08 4.79
C TYR A 199 -32.82 10.60 4.74
N ALA A 200 -31.88 11.42 4.27
CA ALA A 200 -32.09 12.85 4.08
C ALA A 200 -33.10 13.16 2.97
N THR A 201 -32.89 12.62 1.76
CA THR A 201 -33.72 12.91 0.58
C THR A 201 -35.12 12.30 0.62
N SER A 202 -35.41 11.36 1.52
CA SER A 202 -36.73 10.72 1.59
C SER A 202 -37.89 11.72 1.79
N ASN A 203 -37.63 12.83 2.49
CA ASN A 203 -38.61 13.88 2.87
C ASN A 203 -38.07 15.31 2.61
N ASN A 204 -37.47 15.58 1.44
CA ASN A 204 -37.09 16.93 0.99
C ASN A 204 -36.19 17.73 1.97
N LEU A 205 -35.26 17.07 2.69
CA LEU A 205 -34.35 17.77 3.62
C LEU A 205 -33.42 18.76 2.89
N LEU A 206 -32.89 18.37 1.72
CA LEU A 206 -31.90 19.17 0.98
C LEU A 206 -32.48 20.48 0.43
N SER A 207 -33.74 20.50 -0.02
CA SER A 207 -34.39 21.75 -0.43
C SER A 207 -34.64 22.67 0.77
N GLY A 208 -35.06 22.11 1.92
CA GLY A 208 -35.16 22.87 3.16
C GLY A 208 -33.83 23.51 3.59
N ILE A 209 -32.70 22.83 3.35
CA ILE A 209 -31.36 23.38 3.59
C ILE A 209 -31.00 24.45 2.56
N SER A 210 -31.28 24.27 1.27
CA SER A 210 -31.05 25.33 0.27
C SER A 210 -31.91 26.57 0.51
N ASP A 211 -33.15 26.39 0.96
CA ASP A 211 -34.04 27.49 1.33
C ASP A 211 -33.59 28.18 2.62
N LEU A 212 -33.06 27.44 3.61
CA LEU A 212 -32.46 28.03 4.81
C LEU A 212 -31.22 28.86 4.47
N ILE A 213 -30.32 28.34 3.64
CA ILE A 213 -29.11 29.04 3.17
C ILE A 213 -29.49 30.27 2.34
N ARG A 214 -30.44 30.14 1.40
CA ARG A 214 -30.95 31.26 0.60
C ARG A 214 -31.58 32.35 1.48
N ASN A 215 -32.30 31.97 2.53
CA ASN A 215 -32.84 32.93 3.51
C ASN A 215 -31.76 33.58 4.39
N LEU A 216 -30.68 32.87 4.74
CA LEU A 216 -29.54 33.44 5.47
C LEU A 216 -28.75 34.44 4.61
N PHE A 217 -28.48 34.11 3.34
CA PHE A 217 -27.87 35.04 2.38
C PHE A 217 -28.77 36.25 2.11
N ASN A 218 -30.08 36.06 1.94
CA ASN A 218 -31.02 37.18 1.77
C ASN A 218 -31.07 38.08 3.02
N ARG A 219 -30.99 37.52 4.24
CA ARG A 219 -30.89 38.31 5.48
C ARG A 219 -29.61 39.15 5.57
N HIS A 220 -28.49 38.66 5.02
CA HIS A 220 -27.29 39.50 4.88
C HIS A 220 -27.45 40.56 3.79
N ARG A 221 -28.09 40.25 2.66
CA ARG A 221 -28.31 41.23 1.57
C ARG A 221 -29.20 42.40 2.01
N VAL A 222 -30.22 42.13 2.83
CA VAL A 222 -31.11 43.15 3.43
C VAL A 222 -30.39 44.05 4.46
N LYS A 223 -29.22 43.66 4.98
CA LYS A 223 -28.39 44.54 5.84
C LYS A 223 -27.42 45.47 5.08
N ASN A 224 -27.24 45.27 3.77
CA ASN A 224 -26.29 46.04 2.94
C ASN A 224 -26.98 46.88 1.84
N GLN A 225 -28.30 47.12 1.95
CA GLN A 225 -29.00 48.15 1.17
C GLN A 225 -29.74 49.07 2.14
N GLY A 226 -29.08 50.16 2.53
CA GLY A 226 -29.56 51.06 3.57
C GLY A 226 -28.56 52.15 3.96
N ASN A 227 -27.95 52.79 2.96
CA ASN A 227 -27.37 54.14 3.02
C ASN A 227 -26.76 54.48 1.65
N TYR A 228 -27.57 55.11 0.79
CA TYR A 228 -27.09 56.10 -0.15
C TYR A 228 -28.06 57.27 -0.05
N ILE A 229 -27.53 58.44 0.30
CA ILE A 229 -28.27 59.69 0.21
C ILE A 229 -28.12 60.16 -1.23
N ASP A 230 -29.24 60.48 -1.86
CA ASP A 230 -29.25 61.56 -2.84
C ASP A 230 -30.51 62.39 -2.60
N SER A 231 -30.41 63.68 -2.87
CA SER A 231 -31.40 64.66 -2.43
C SER A 231 -31.52 65.78 -3.44
N ASP A 232 -32.65 65.85 -4.15
CA ASP A 232 -33.37 67.12 -4.27
C ASP A 232 -34.82 66.98 -4.77
N PHE A 233 -35.59 68.00 -4.36
CA PHE A 233 -36.77 68.68 -4.94
C PHE A 233 -37.66 67.97 -5.99
N ARG A 234 -38.97 68.23 -6.13
CA ARG A 234 -40.08 68.90 -5.39
C ARG A 234 -41.36 68.43 -6.15
N GLN A 235 -42.59 68.39 -5.62
CA GLN A 235 -43.36 69.40 -4.89
C GLN A 235 -44.45 68.76 -3.99
N ASN A 236 -44.90 69.53 -2.99
CA ASN A 236 -46.26 69.78 -2.47
C ASN A 236 -47.50 69.07 -3.10
N ASP A 237 -48.65 68.94 -2.42
CA ASP A 237 -49.17 69.78 -1.32
C ASP A 237 -50.21 69.12 -0.36
N ASN A 238 -50.61 69.91 0.65
CA ASN A 238 -51.85 69.92 1.44
C ASN A 238 -52.01 69.01 2.69
N LYS A 239 -51.37 69.52 3.76
CA LYS A 239 -52.02 70.05 5.00
C LYS A 239 -52.71 69.13 6.03
N ARG A 240 -52.30 69.42 7.28
CA ARG A 240 -52.90 69.05 8.58
C ARG A 240 -54.31 69.63 8.79
N GLN A 241 -55.04 69.05 9.74
CA GLN A 241 -55.71 69.84 10.79
C GLN A 241 -55.49 69.21 12.19
N PHE A 242 -55.96 69.86 13.26
CA PHE A 242 -55.52 69.65 14.66
C PHE A 242 -56.67 69.98 15.65
N TYR A 243 -56.38 69.97 16.96
CA TYR A 243 -57.31 70.08 18.12
C TYR A 243 -58.09 68.78 18.46
N GLY A 244 -58.40 68.44 19.72
CA GLY A 244 -57.89 68.98 21.00
C GLY A 244 -58.86 68.76 22.19
N LEU A 245 -58.32 68.54 23.41
CA LEU A 245 -59.03 68.56 24.73
C LEU A 245 -60.02 67.37 24.97
N LEU A 246 -60.37 66.90 26.19
CA LEU A 246 -59.99 67.22 27.59
C LEU A 246 -60.18 65.98 28.54
N THR A 247 -59.81 66.14 29.82
CA THR A 247 -60.00 65.36 31.09
C THR A 247 -61.00 64.17 31.19
N GLU A 248 -60.89 63.23 32.15
CA GLU A 248 -60.00 63.03 33.33
C GLU A 248 -59.56 61.51 33.41
N ALA A 249 -59.06 60.82 34.46
CA ALA A 249 -59.03 61.13 35.90
C ALA A 249 -57.83 60.58 36.72
N ARG A 250 -57.67 61.13 37.93
CA ARG A 250 -56.93 60.65 39.14
C ARG A 250 -56.02 59.41 39.05
N ILE A 251 -54.71 59.69 39.09
CA ILE A 251 -53.80 59.45 40.23
C ILE A 251 -54.21 58.32 41.21
N ASP A 252 -53.37 57.27 41.33
CA ASP A 252 -52.49 57.12 42.51
C ASP A 252 -51.22 56.30 42.22
N LYS A 253 -50.26 56.32 43.16
CA LYS A 253 -48.87 55.86 43.04
C LYS A 253 -48.70 54.37 43.38
N LYS A 254 -47.74 53.69 42.72
CA LYS A 254 -46.48 53.25 43.38
C LYS A 254 -45.47 52.54 42.47
N ASP A 255 -44.20 52.89 42.74
CA ASP A 255 -42.96 52.10 42.72
C ASP A 255 -42.50 51.38 41.43
N ASP A 256 -41.32 51.78 40.91
CA ASP A 256 -40.66 51.27 39.69
C ASP A 256 -40.01 49.88 39.85
N VAL A 257 -40.19 49.00 38.84
CA VAL A 257 -39.12 48.11 38.32
C VAL A 257 -39.29 47.93 36.81
N PHE A 258 -38.22 48.11 36.04
CA PHE A 258 -38.18 47.82 34.60
C PHE A 258 -38.35 46.32 34.30
N THR A 259 -39.39 45.94 33.55
CA THR A 259 -39.46 44.65 32.83
C THR A 259 -39.37 44.87 31.32
N THR A 260 -38.38 44.24 30.66
CA THR A 260 -38.13 44.40 29.22
C THR A 260 -39.16 43.66 28.34
N PRO A 261 -39.44 44.13 27.11
CA PRO A 261 -40.47 43.54 26.25
C PRO A 261 -40.21 42.06 25.90
N GLY A 262 -41.24 41.23 26.04
CA GLY A 262 -41.14 39.78 25.90
C GLY A 262 -40.71 39.30 24.50
N ALA A 263 -39.51 38.72 24.41
CA ALA A 263 -39.01 38.12 23.18
C ALA A 263 -39.87 36.91 22.74
N ARG A 264 -40.73 37.10 21.74
CA ARG A 264 -41.47 36.02 21.06
C ARG A 264 -40.46 35.01 20.49
N ARG A 265 -40.26 33.88 21.18
CA ARG A 265 -39.51 32.74 20.64
C ARG A 265 -40.22 32.22 19.40
N ASN A 266 -39.61 32.43 18.24
CA ASN A 266 -40.06 31.85 16.97
C ASN A 266 -40.03 30.32 17.07
N ALA A 267 -41.19 29.72 17.39
CA ALA A 267 -41.34 28.27 17.42
C ALA A 267 -41.20 27.71 16.01
N ALA A 268 -40.22 26.82 15.80
CA ALA A 268 -40.03 26.16 14.52
C ALA A 268 -41.29 25.39 14.12
N THR A 269 -41.71 25.50 12.86
CA THR A 269 -42.90 24.80 12.36
C THR A 269 -42.73 23.28 12.51
N PRO A 270 -43.81 22.48 12.58
CA PRO A 270 -43.69 21.02 12.75
C PRO A 270 -42.78 20.34 11.71
N LEU A 271 -42.75 20.89 10.49
CA LEU A 271 -41.90 20.43 9.39
C LEU A 271 -40.42 20.82 9.60
N GLN A 272 -40.13 22.05 10.05
CA GLN A 272 -38.78 22.47 10.46
C GLN A 272 -38.28 21.65 11.67
N ALA A 273 -39.12 21.40 12.66
CA ALA A 273 -38.79 20.57 13.82
C ALA A 273 -38.44 19.12 13.41
N GLN A 274 -39.18 18.55 12.45
CA GLN A 274 -38.87 17.24 11.88
C GLN A 274 -37.52 17.24 11.13
N GLN A 275 -37.22 18.28 10.35
CA GLN A 275 -35.94 18.44 9.65
C GLN A 275 -34.76 18.57 10.63
N ILE A 276 -34.89 19.42 11.66
CA ILE A 276 -33.90 19.60 12.73
C ILE A 276 -33.61 18.27 13.44
N ASN A 277 -34.64 17.49 13.76
CA ASN A 277 -34.45 16.19 14.41
C ASN A 277 -33.76 15.16 13.50
N ARG A 278 -33.99 15.20 12.17
CA ARG A 278 -33.23 14.36 11.22
C ARG A 278 -31.75 14.76 11.16
N ILE A 279 -31.43 16.05 11.16
CA ILE A 279 -30.05 16.54 11.20
C ILE A 279 -29.35 16.10 12.50
N LYS A 280 -30.04 16.19 13.65
CA LYS A 280 -29.54 15.67 14.94
C LYS A 280 -29.27 14.16 14.91
N ASN A 281 -30.14 13.37 14.29
CA ASN A 281 -29.92 11.92 14.14
C ASN A 281 -28.72 11.60 13.25
N LEU A 282 -28.56 12.31 12.13
CA LEU A 282 -27.41 12.17 11.23
C LEU A 282 -26.10 12.55 11.95
N LEU A 283 -26.09 13.66 12.69
CA LEU A 283 -24.94 14.09 13.48
C LEU A 283 -24.62 13.08 14.60
N ALA A 284 -25.62 12.57 15.32
CA ALA A 284 -25.40 11.56 16.35
C ALA A 284 -24.81 10.27 15.78
N VAL A 285 -25.31 9.79 14.64
CA VAL A 285 -24.74 8.62 13.94
C VAL A 285 -23.32 8.88 13.45
N PHE A 286 -23.04 10.07 12.90
CA PHE A 286 -21.68 10.48 12.52
C PHE A 286 -20.71 10.51 13.71
N LEU A 287 -21.11 11.09 14.84
CA LEU A 287 -20.30 11.13 16.07
C LEU A 287 -20.05 9.72 16.65
N ILE A 288 -21.02 8.81 16.55
CA ILE A 288 -20.85 7.39 16.93
C ILE A 288 -19.83 6.70 16.01
N ILE A 289 -19.90 6.95 14.70
CA ILE A 289 -18.94 6.41 13.72
C ILE A 289 -17.53 6.93 13.99
N LEU A 290 -17.39 8.23 14.27
CA LEU A 290 -16.11 8.84 14.62
C LEU A 290 -15.55 8.25 15.92
N ALA A 291 -16.35 8.22 17.00
CA ALA A 291 -15.93 7.68 18.29
C ALA A 291 -15.53 6.19 18.23
N ALA A 292 -16.22 5.38 17.43
CA ALA A 292 -15.91 3.96 17.27
C ALA A 292 -14.67 3.66 16.41
N ASN A 293 -14.06 4.67 15.77
CA ASN A 293 -12.93 4.50 14.84
C ASN A 293 -11.73 5.44 15.10
N ALA A 294 -11.88 6.46 15.94
CA ALA A 294 -10.86 7.50 16.17
C ALA A 294 -9.49 6.93 16.54
N PHE A 295 -9.44 5.83 17.30
CA PHE A 295 -8.20 5.21 17.79
C PHE A 295 -7.26 4.75 16.67
N TRP A 296 -7.77 4.23 15.56
CA TRP A 296 -6.95 3.89 14.40
C TRP A 296 -6.92 5.04 13.37
N LEU A 297 -8.04 5.75 13.22
CA LEU A 297 -8.20 6.77 12.18
C LEU A 297 -7.33 8.00 12.41
N PHE A 298 -7.17 8.47 13.66
CA PHE A 298 -6.37 9.67 13.96
C PHE A 298 -4.86 9.46 13.71
N PRO A 299 -4.20 8.41 14.24
CA PRO A 299 -2.78 8.18 13.91
C PRO A 299 -2.56 7.86 12.43
N TYR A 300 -3.47 7.13 11.76
CA TYR A 300 -3.36 6.89 10.32
C TYR A 300 -3.43 8.19 9.50
N LEU A 301 -4.37 9.09 9.81
CA LEU A 301 -4.48 10.40 9.12
C LEU A 301 -3.26 11.29 9.35
N TYR A 302 -2.60 11.19 10.51
CA TYR A 302 -1.32 11.85 10.77
C TYR A 302 -0.19 11.25 9.92
N GLY A 303 -0.06 9.92 9.91
CA GLY A 303 1.01 9.23 9.17
C GLY A 303 0.90 9.33 7.64
N LEU A 304 -0.31 9.52 7.10
CA LEU A 304 -0.61 9.48 5.67
C LEU A 304 0.32 10.36 4.80
N GLY A 305 0.65 11.57 5.26
CA GLY A 305 1.51 12.50 4.53
C GLY A 305 2.97 12.05 4.38
N GLY A 306 3.52 11.36 5.39
CA GLY A 306 4.87 10.80 5.34
C GLY A 306 4.93 9.40 4.73
N ASN A 307 3.91 8.58 5.00
CA ASN A 307 3.88 7.18 4.57
C ASN A 307 3.54 7.02 3.09
N ALA A 308 2.67 7.86 2.51
CA ALA A 308 2.28 7.70 1.10
C ALA A 308 3.46 7.83 0.10
N PRO A 309 4.36 8.84 0.21
CA PRO A 309 5.55 8.91 -0.65
C PRO A 309 6.49 7.71 -0.49
N ILE A 310 6.70 7.23 0.74
CA ILE A 310 7.54 6.05 1.03
C ILE A 310 6.96 4.82 0.34
N ILE A 311 5.65 4.59 0.46
CA ILE A 311 4.96 3.47 -0.18
C ILE A 311 5.11 3.55 -1.71
N SER A 312 4.86 4.69 -2.34
CA SER A 312 5.03 4.83 -3.80
C SER A 312 6.50 4.75 -4.26
N GLY A 313 7.46 5.16 -3.43
CA GLY A 313 8.89 5.18 -3.74
C GLY A 313 9.62 3.85 -3.47
N ALA A 314 9.02 2.91 -2.74
CA ALA A 314 9.60 1.59 -2.50
C ALA A 314 9.74 0.81 -3.83
N ARG A 315 10.91 0.22 -4.10
CA ARG A 315 11.26 -0.36 -5.41
C ARG A 315 10.26 -1.44 -5.85
N ILE A 316 9.81 -2.26 -4.92
CA ILE A 316 8.78 -3.28 -5.18
C ILE A 316 7.45 -2.69 -5.67
N ASN A 317 7.02 -1.52 -5.15
CA ASN A 317 5.79 -0.87 -5.60
C ASN A 317 6.01 -0.16 -6.95
N GLN A 318 7.18 0.47 -7.16
CA GLN A 318 7.59 1.00 -8.47
C GLN A 318 7.56 -0.07 -9.58
N PHE A 319 7.90 -1.32 -9.25
CA PHE A 319 7.85 -2.45 -10.18
C PHE A 319 6.47 -3.11 -10.32
N SER A 320 5.59 -3.02 -9.31
CA SER A 320 4.36 -3.85 -9.24
C SER A 320 3.03 -3.10 -9.24
N SER A 321 2.93 -1.85 -8.78
CA SER A 321 1.63 -1.15 -8.64
C SER A 321 0.88 -1.03 -9.96
N GLU A 322 1.56 -0.68 -11.06
CA GLU A 322 0.93 -0.63 -12.38
C GLU A 322 0.65 -2.03 -12.95
N GLU A 323 1.52 -3.03 -12.75
CA GLU A 323 1.20 -4.41 -13.18
C GLU A 323 -0.05 -4.93 -12.46
N VAL A 324 -0.19 -4.66 -11.17
CA VAL A 324 -1.40 -4.95 -10.39
C VAL A 324 -2.62 -4.22 -10.94
N PHE A 325 -2.50 -2.93 -11.28
CA PHE A 325 -3.59 -2.18 -11.89
C PHE A 325 -4.02 -2.78 -13.23
N TYR A 326 -3.08 -3.09 -14.13
CA TYR A 326 -3.37 -3.73 -15.42
C TYR A 326 -3.96 -5.14 -15.27
N ARG A 327 -3.50 -5.95 -14.29
CA ARG A 327 -4.11 -7.25 -13.97
C ARG A 327 -5.58 -7.11 -13.56
N ASN A 328 -5.92 -6.05 -12.81
CA ASN A 328 -7.31 -5.74 -12.47
C ASN A 328 -8.09 -5.25 -13.69
N ARG A 329 -7.49 -4.39 -14.53
CA ARG A 329 -8.10 -3.81 -15.74
C ARG A 329 -8.45 -4.85 -16.80
N ALA A 330 -7.64 -5.90 -16.92
CA ALA A 330 -7.92 -7.07 -17.76
C ALA A 330 -9.20 -7.86 -17.36
N ARG A 331 -9.79 -7.57 -16.20
CA ARG A 331 -11.08 -8.12 -15.73
C ARG A 331 -12.12 -7.02 -15.41
N GLY A 332 -11.85 -5.76 -15.77
CA GLY A 332 -12.68 -4.59 -15.49
C GLY A 332 -13.78 -4.30 -16.53
N ASP A 333 -14.13 -5.27 -17.36
CA ASP A 333 -15.18 -5.16 -18.38
C ASP A 333 -16.55 -5.63 -17.87
N LEU A 334 -17.60 -5.32 -18.62
CA LEU A 334 -18.98 -5.65 -18.26
C LEU A 334 -19.22 -7.16 -18.05
N ALA A 335 -18.62 -8.03 -18.87
CA ALA A 335 -18.86 -9.47 -18.80
C ALA A 335 -18.19 -10.09 -17.58
N ASN A 336 -16.95 -9.67 -17.27
CA ASN A 336 -16.26 -10.10 -16.06
C ASN A 336 -16.90 -9.57 -14.79
N ILE A 337 -17.27 -8.28 -14.73
CA ILE A 337 -17.93 -7.69 -13.57
C ILE A 337 -19.29 -8.33 -13.31
N PHE A 338 -20.15 -8.46 -14.33
CA PHE A 338 -21.47 -9.08 -14.13
C PHE A 338 -21.40 -10.59 -13.89
N THR A 339 -20.30 -11.28 -14.23
CA THR A 339 -20.03 -12.68 -13.82
C THR A 339 -19.16 -12.82 -12.56
N LEU A 340 -18.87 -11.70 -11.89
CA LEU A 340 -18.14 -11.61 -10.61
C LEU A 340 -16.71 -12.17 -10.69
N LYS A 341 -16.04 -12.03 -11.84
CA LYS A 341 -14.69 -12.55 -12.10
C LYS A 341 -13.64 -11.45 -11.96
N GLY A 342 -12.56 -11.73 -11.23
CA GLY A 342 -11.40 -10.85 -11.07
C GLY A 342 -10.08 -11.56 -11.40
N PHE A 343 -8.98 -10.83 -11.23
CA PHE A 343 -7.63 -11.26 -11.61
C PHE A 343 -7.14 -12.55 -10.89
N MET A 344 -7.75 -12.88 -9.75
CA MET A 344 -7.41 -14.04 -8.93
C MET A 344 -7.64 -15.36 -9.68
N ILE A 345 -8.59 -15.40 -10.62
CA ILE A 345 -8.91 -16.57 -11.45
C ILE A 345 -7.78 -16.91 -12.46
N ASP A 346 -6.99 -15.91 -12.86
CA ASP A 346 -5.85 -16.06 -13.78
C ASP A 346 -4.50 -15.97 -13.08
N THR A 347 -4.48 -15.89 -11.74
CA THR A 347 -3.24 -15.79 -10.98
C THR A 347 -2.55 -17.15 -10.96
N PHE A 348 -1.25 -17.15 -11.25
CA PHE A 348 -0.40 -18.33 -11.12
C PHE A 348 0.16 -18.45 -9.70
N GLU A 349 0.29 -19.71 -9.27
CA GLU A 349 0.89 -20.11 -8.01
C GLU A 349 2.03 -21.10 -8.27
N PHE A 350 3.13 -20.99 -7.53
CA PHE A 350 4.27 -21.88 -7.66
C PHE A 350 4.17 -23.02 -6.65
N ASP A 351 4.02 -24.24 -7.14
CA ASP A 351 4.14 -25.43 -6.30
C ASP A 351 5.61 -25.82 -6.22
N ALA A 352 6.22 -25.70 -5.04
CA ALA A 352 7.63 -26.03 -4.81
C ALA A 352 7.87 -27.54 -4.68
N LYS A 353 6.84 -28.37 -4.45
CA LYS A 353 6.94 -29.83 -4.50
C LYS A 353 7.00 -30.34 -5.93
N GLU A 354 6.20 -29.75 -6.82
CA GLU A 354 6.24 -30.11 -8.26
C GLU A 354 7.25 -29.29 -9.08
N SER A 355 7.76 -28.17 -8.55
CA SER A 355 8.57 -27.15 -9.25
C SER A 355 7.88 -26.56 -10.49
N LYS A 356 6.57 -26.25 -10.39
CA LYS A 356 5.73 -25.82 -11.52
C LYS A 356 4.86 -24.60 -11.17
N GLN A 357 4.52 -23.82 -12.19
CA GLN A 357 3.48 -22.79 -12.12
C GLN A 357 2.11 -23.42 -12.43
N LEU A 358 1.14 -23.25 -11.52
CA LEU A 358 -0.22 -23.76 -11.62
C LEU A 358 -1.23 -22.61 -11.59
N TYR A 359 -2.40 -22.75 -12.21
CA TYR A 359 -3.49 -21.78 -12.03
C TYR A 359 -4.06 -21.88 -10.62
N PHE A 360 -3.88 -20.85 -9.80
CA PHE A 360 -4.23 -20.82 -8.38
C PHE A 360 -5.68 -21.26 -8.11
N MET A 361 -6.62 -20.80 -8.95
CA MET A 361 -8.05 -21.14 -8.87
C MET A 361 -8.54 -22.10 -9.97
N ASP A 362 -7.70 -23.01 -10.48
CA ASP A 362 -8.01 -23.83 -11.66
C ASP A 362 -9.35 -24.59 -11.56
N VAL A 363 -9.69 -25.15 -10.38
CA VAL A 363 -10.96 -25.85 -10.15
C VAL A 363 -12.17 -24.93 -10.41
N TRP A 364 -12.09 -23.67 -9.95
CA TRP A 364 -13.12 -22.66 -10.22
C TRP A 364 -13.08 -22.15 -11.66
N ARG A 365 -11.88 -22.00 -12.24
CA ARG A 365 -11.68 -21.60 -13.64
C ARG A 365 -12.35 -22.60 -14.59
N LYS A 366 -12.16 -23.90 -14.35
CA LYS A 366 -12.82 -25.01 -15.06
C LYS A 366 -14.33 -25.02 -14.82
N HIS A 367 -14.80 -24.97 -13.56
CA HIS A 367 -16.24 -24.96 -13.24
C HIS A 367 -16.98 -23.77 -13.88
N ALA A 368 -16.45 -22.55 -13.70
CA ALA A 368 -17.02 -21.32 -14.23
C ALA A 368 -16.78 -21.08 -15.74
N ALA A 369 -16.16 -22.03 -16.43
CA ALA A 369 -16.11 -22.11 -17.89
C ALA A 369 -17.23 -22.97 -18.50
N THR A 370 -17.84 -23.87 -17.72
CA THR A 370 -18.91 -24.77 -18.21
C THR A 370 -20.15 -24.00 -18.69
N LEU A 371 -20.85 -24.55 -19.69
CA LEU A 371 -22.09 -23.97 -20.21
C LEU A 371 -23.22 -23.98 -19.16
N SER A 372 -23.30 -25.05 -18.36
CA SER A 372 -24.28 -25.18 -17.28
C SER A 372 -24.07 -24.15 -16.17
N TYR A 373 -22.83 -23.89 -15.72
CA TYR A 373 -22.55 -22.78 -14.80
C TYR A 373 -23.01 -21.44 -15.39
N LYS A 374 -22.61 -21.15 -16.64
CA LYS A 374 -22.96 -19.89 -17.32
C LYS A 374 -24.47 -19.68 -17.42
N ALA A 375 -25.22 -20.72 -17.80
CA ALA A 375 -26.68 -20.66 -17.92
C ALA A 375 -27.38 -20.46 -16.57
N VAL A 376 -27.02 -21.23 -15.54
CA VAL A 376 -27.62 -21.11 -14.20
C VAL A 376 -27.29 -19.75 -13.57
N TYR A 377 -26.04 -19.28 -13.72
CA TYR A 377 -25.64 -17.97 -13.23
C TYR A 377 -26.38 -16.83 -13.96
N LEU A 378 -26.52 -16.91 -15.28
CA LEU A 378 -27.24 -15.91 -16.08
C LEU A 378 -28.70 -15.77 -15.61
N VAL A 379 -29.39 -16.87 -15.28
CA VAL A 379 -30.75 -16.82 -14.73
C VAL A 379 -30.79 -16.02 -13.42
N LEU A 380 -29.87 -16.26 -12.48
CA LEU A 380 -29.81 -15.50 -11.23
C LEU A 380 -29.49 -14.02 -11.47
N LEU A 381 -28.56 -13.72 -12.37
CA LEU A 381 -28.23 -12.35 -12.77
C LEU A 381 -29.44 -11.63 -13.38
N THR A 382 -30.18 -12.27 -14.28
CA THR A 382 -31.42 -11.71 -14.87
C THR A 382 -32.46 -11.41 -13.80
N ILE A 383 -32.63 -12.29 -12.80
CA ILE A 383 -33.55 -12.05 -11.67
C ILE A 383 -33.08 -10.84 -10.83
N ALA A 384 -31.78 -10.71 -10.57
CA ALA A 384 -31.22 -9.57 -9.83
C ALA A 384 -31.38 -8.23 -10.60
N LEU A 385 -31.09 -8.22 -11.91
CA LEU A 385 -31.31 -7.05 -12.77
C LEU A 385 -32.79 -6.66 -12.88
N PHE A 386 -33.69 -7.64 -12.93
CA PHE A 386 -35.14 -7.40 -12.80
C PHE A 386 -35.50 -6.80 -11.43
N GLY A 387 -34.83 -7.22 -10.35
CA GLY A 387 -34.92 -6.63 -9.01
C GLY A 387 -34.51 -5.16 -8.96
N VAL A 388 -33.43 -4.77 -9.64
CA VAL A 388 -33.02 -3.37 -9.84
C VAL A 388 -34.10 -2.58 -10.58
N ALA A 389 -34.49 -3.06 -11.78
CA ALA A 389 -35.46 -2.38 -12.63
C ALA A 389 -36.82 -2.18 -11.92
N GLN A 390 -37.30 -3.19 -11.20
CA GLN A 390 -38.54 -3.09 -10.41
C GLN A 390 -38.42 -2.19 -9.19
N THR A 391 -37.24 -2.12 -8.54
CA THR A 391 -37.01 -1.21 -7.41
C THR A 391 -37.10 0.24 -7.86
N VAL A 392 -36.50 0.58 -9.01
CA VAL A 392 -36.64 1.92 -9.65
C VAL A 392 -38.08 2.16 -10.09
N LYS A 393 -38.72 1.22 -10.81
CA LYS A 393 -40.10 1.37 -11.30
C LYS A 393 -41.12 1.56 -10.17
N LYS A 394 -40.98 0.82 -9.07
CA LYS A 394 -41.86 0.91 -7.88
C LYS A 394 -41.45 2.04 -6.91
N ARG A 395 -40.38 2.80 -7.22
CA ARG A 395 -39.81 3.88 -6.38
C ARG A 395 -39.56 3.46 -4.93
N ASN A 396 -39.08 2.23 -4.71
CA ASN A 396 -38.93 1.66 -3.37
C ASN A 396 -37.71 2.25 -2.63
N LYS A 397 -37.88 3.43 -2.02
CA LYS A 397 -36.84 4.19 -1.30
C LYS A 397 -36.07 3.39 -0.23
N ILE A 398 -36.62 2.29 0.30
CA ILE A 398 -35.97 1.43 1.30
C ILE A 398 -34.75 0.70 0.72
N VAL A 399 -34.78 0.34 -0.56
CA VAL A 399 -33.69 -0.42 -1.23
C VAL A 399 -32.76 0.50 -2.04
N TYR A 400 -33.11 1.78 -2.18
CA TYR A 400 -32.32 2.77 -2.91
C TYR A 400 -30.86 2.96 -2.41
N PRO A 401 -30.52 2.86 -1.11
CA PRO A 401 -29.11 2.89 -0.67
C PRO A 401 -28.24 1.87 -1.40
N PHE A 402 -28.74 0.65 -1.57
CA PHE A 402 -28.03 -0.43 -2.24
C PHE A 402 -27.90 -0.21 -3.75
N LEU A 403 -28.76 0.62 -4.35
CA LEU A 403 -28.59 1.05 -5.75
C LEU A 403 -27.42 2.04 -5.90
N GLY A 404 -27.27 2.97 -4.94
CA GLY A 404 -26.12 3.86 -4.87
C GLY A 404 -24.81 3.09 -4.67
N MET A 405 -24.79 2.12 -3.74
CA MET A 405 -23.65 1.24 -3.51
C MET A 405 -23.31 0.38 -4.74
N LEU A 406 -24.31 -0.19 -5.43
CA LEU A 406 -24.11 -0.97 -6.65
C LEU A 406 -23.50 -0.10 -7.77
N GLY A 407 -24.01 1.13 -7.96
CA GLY A 407 -23.47 2.06 -8.96
C GLY A 407 -22.05 2.54 -8.65
N ALA A 408 -21.76 2.86 -7.39
CA ALA A 408 -20.43 3.31 -6.97
C ALA A 408 -19.38 2.19 -7.02
N SER A 409 -19.73 0.97 -6.57
CA SER A 409 -18.83 -0.19 -6.70
C SER A 409 -18.65 -0.60 -8.16
N PHE A 410 -19.69 -0.56 -8.99
CA PHE A 410 -19.58 -0.75 -10.43
C PHE A 410 -18.62 0.26 -11.09
N PHE A 411 -18.70 1.55 -10.75
CA PHE A 411 -17.80 2.58 -11.30
C PHE A 411 -16.32 2.27 -11.10
N PHE A 412 -15.92 1.85 -9.89
CA PHE A 412 -14.52 1.53 -9.61
C PHE A 412 -14.07 0.19 -10.19
N LEU A 413 -14.99 -0.78 -10.37
CA LEU A 413 -14.70 -2.06 -11.03
C LEU A 413 -14.62 -1.90 -12.56
N ALA A 414 -15.41 -1.01 -13.17
CA ALA A 414 -15.55 -0.80 -14.61
C ALA A 414 -14.38 -0.04 -15.28
N ASN A 415 -13.14 -0.31 -14.85
CA ASN A 415 -11.95 0.46 -15.22
C ASN A 415 -11.39 0.15 -16.64
N SER A 416 -11.98 -0.78 -17.39
CA SER A 416 -11.71 -0.97 -18.82
C SER A 416 -12.87 -0.55 -19.74
N VAL A 417 -14.04 -0.21 -19.19
CA VAL A 417 -15.20 0.24 -19.97
C VAL A 417 -14.92 1.65 -20.54
N PRO A 418 -15.24 1.94 -21.81
CA PRO A 418 -15.11 3.28 -22.40
C PRO A 418 -15.84 4.36 -21.57
N VAL A 419 -15.34 5.60 -21.61
CA VAL A 419 -15.74 6.74 -20.74
C VAL A 419 -15.41 6.51 -19.25
N LEU A 420 -15.89 5.44 -18.63
CA LEU A 420 -15.65 5.16 -17.20
C LEU A 420 -14.16 5.00 -16.88
N SER A 421 -13.42 4.30 -17.74
CA SER A 421 -11.96 4.20 -17.68
C SER A 421 -11.25 5.55 -17.79
N GLN A 422 -11.76 6.48 -18.62
CA GLN A 422 -11.19 7.83 -18.75
C GLN A 422 -11.42 8.64 -17.46
N THR A 423 -12.63 8.60 -16.88
CA THR A 423 -12.92 9.27 -15.61
C THR A 423 -12.10 8.68 -14.45
N ASN A 424 -11.95 7.35 -14.39
CA ASN A 424 -11.14 6.68 -13.37
C ASN A 424 -9.65 7.06 -13.50
N ASN A 425 -9.09 7.03 -14.71
CA ASN A 425 -7.71 7.46 -14.97
C ASN A 425 -7.48 8.95 -14.66
N LEU A 426 -8.45 9.82 -14.96
CA LEU A 426 -8.38 11.25 -14.59
C LEU A 426 -8.39 11.44 -13.07
N ILE A 427 -9.21 10.68 -12.34
CA ILE A 427 -9.22 10.70 -10.86
C ILE A 427 -7.87 10.18 -10.29
N ARG A 428 -7.30 9.11 -10.86
CA ARG A 428 -5.96 8.61 -10.48
C ARG A 428 -4.86 9.65 -10.74
N PHE A 429 -4.94 10.36 -11.87
CA PHE A 429 -3.97 11.40 -12.24
C PHE A 429 -4.05 12.64 -11.33
N ILE A 430 -5.26 13.14 -11.03
CA ILE A 430 -5.46 14.29 -10.13
C ILE A 430 -5.11 13.93 -8.68
N PHE A 431 -5.32 12.69 -8.26
CA PHE A 431 -5.08 12.23 -6.88
C PHE A 431 -4.14 10.99 -6.84
N PRO A 432 -2.81 11.16 -6.95
CA PRO A 432 -1.86 10.04 -6.94
C PRO A 432 -1.96 9.13 -5.70
N ILE A 433 -2.24 9.70 -4.52
CA ILE A 433 -2.48 8.93 -3.28
C ILE A 433 -3.69 7.99 -3.45
N LEU A 434 -4.73 8.43 -4.16
CA LEU A 434 -5.90 7.61 -4.48
C LEU A 434 -5.58 6.58 -5.56
N ALA A 435 -4.64 6.86 -6.48
CA ALA A 435 -4.18 5.90 -7.48
C ALA A 435 -3.47 4.69 -6.87
N GLU A 436 -2.62 4.90 -5.87
CA GLU A 436 -1.95 3.83 -5.11
C GLU A 436 -2.95 3.13 -4.18
N ALA A 437 -3.79 3.89 -3.44
CA ALA A 437 -4.84 3.32 -2.60
C ALA A 437 -5.81 2.42 -3.39
N LEU A 438 -6.13 2.76 -4.64
CA LEU A 438 -7.01 1.99 -5.53
C LEU A 438 -6.28 1.07 -6.51
N ARG A 439 -4.97 0.80 -6.36
CA ARG A 439 -4.20 -0.12 -7.23
C ARG A 439 -4.85 -1.51 -7.36
N PHE A 440 -5.41 -2.00 -6.25
CA PHE A 440 -6.35 -3.12 -6.24
C PHE A 440 -7.79 -2.59 -6.09
N PRO A 441 -8.56 -2.39 -7.18
CA PRO A 441 -9.99 -2.07 -7.09
C PRO A 441 -10.85 -3.31 -6.80
N PHE A 442 -10.50 -4.48 -7.34
CA PHE A 442 -11.32 -5.69 -7.22
C PHE A 442 -11.54 -6.11 -5.76
N THR A 443 -10.46 -6.24 -4.98
CA THR A 443 -10.52 -6.66 -3.57
C THR A 443 -11.24 -5.67 -2.65
N LYS A 444 -11.41 -4.41 -3.08
CA LYS A 444 -12.10 -3.36 -2.31
C LYS A 444 -13.59 -3.25 -2.63
N PHE A 445 -13.97 -3.44 -3.90
CA PHE A 445 -15.32 -3.16 -4.37
C PHE A 445 -16.13 -4.38 -4.77
N MET A 446 -15.51 -5.54 -5.05
CA MET A 446 -16.24 -6.76 -5.42
C MET A 446 -17.20 -7.21 -4.31
N THR A 447 -16.76 -7.15 -3.04
CA THR A 447 -17.57 -7.51 -1.86
C THR A 447 -18.80 -6.61 -1.71
N LEU A 448 -18.64 -5.30 -1.95
CA LEU A 448 -19.74 -4.31 -1.89
C LEU A 448 -20.72 -4.45 -3.07
N PHE A 449 -20.22 -4.77 -4.27
CA PHE A 449 -21.03 -5.05 -5.45
C PHE A 449 -21.84 -6.34 -5.27
N ALA A 450 -21.19 -7.44 -4.85
CA ALA A 450 -21.84 -8.72 -4.59
C ALA A 450 -22.89 -8.64 -3.46
N PHE A 451 -22.59 -7.92 -2.38
CA PHE A 451 -23.55 -7.56 -1.32
C PHE A 451 -24.80 -6.88 -1.88
N SER A 452 -24.60 -5.82 -2.66
CA SER A 452 -25.69 -5.03 -3.26
C SER A 452 -26.51 -5.88 -4.25
N LEU A 453 -25.85 -6.65 -5.11
CA LEU A 453 -26.47 -7.57 -6.07
C LEU A 453 -27.31 -8.65 -5.38
N SER A 454 -26.86 -9.15 -4.22
CA SER A 454 -27.59 -10.14 -3.41
C SER A 454 -28.91 -9.59 -2.85
N ILE A 455 -28.96 -8.30 -2.49
CA ILE A 455 -30.21 -7.61 -2.10
C ILE A 455 -31.15 -7.48 -3.29
N PHE A 456 -30.61 -7.16 -4.48
CA PHE A 456 -31.42 -7.08 -5.70
C PHE A 456 -31.91 -8.43 -6.22
N LEU A 457 -31.15 -9.52 -6.04
CA LEU A 457 -31.63 -10.88 -6.28
C LEU A 457 -32.85 -11.17 -5.40
N ALA A 458 -32.77 -10.90 -4.10
CA ALA A 458 -33.89 -11.10 -3.18
C ALA A 458 -35.11 -10.21 -3.55
N ALA A 459 -34.90 -8.96 -3.94
CA ALA A 459 -35.97 -8.10 -4.46
C ALA A 459 -36.58 -8.63 -5.77
N GLY A 460 -35.76 -9.13 -6.70
CA GLY A 460 -36.17 -9.71 -7.98
C GLY A 460 -37.03 -10.95 -7.82
N ILE A 461 -36.57 -11.90 -6.99
CA ILE A 461 -37.31 -13.10 -6.61
C ILE A 461 -38.69 -12.73 -6.05
N THR A 462 -38.74 -11.77 -5.11
CA THR A 462 -40.00 -11.31 -4.51
C THR A 462 -40.93 -10.63 -5.54
N ASN A 463 -40.38 -9.89 -6.52
CA ASN A 463 -41.18 -9.33 -7.61
C ASN A 463 -41.85 -10.43 -8.45
N ILE A 464 -41.08 -11.42 -8.89
CA ILE A 464 -41.56 -12.53 -9.72
C ILE A 464 -42.68 -13.29 -8.99
N MET A 465 -42.46 -13.61 -7.71
CA MET A 465 -43.43 -14.33 -6.88
C MET A 465 -44.67 -13.50 -6.51
N SER A 466 -44.61 -12.18 -6.62
CA SER A 466 -45.79 -11.29 -6.43
C SER A 466 -46.72 -11.22 -7.64
N PHE A 467 -46.28 -11.73 -8.80
CA PHE A 467 -46.98 -11.64 -10.07
C PHE A 467 -48.06 -12.74 -10.17
N ARG A 468 -49.32 -12.34 -10.41
CA ARG A 468 -50.37 -13.25 -10.89
C ARG A 468 -50.54 -13.03 -12.40
N PRO A 469 -50.64 -14.08 -13.23
CA PRO A 469 -51.29 -13.93 -14.53
C PRO A 469 -52.76 -13.53 -14.30
N CYS A 470 -53.32 -12.69 -15.18
CA CYS A 470 -54.75 -12.44 -15.16
C CYS A 470 -55.50 -13.75 -15.41
N GLN A 471 -56.51 -14.04 -14.59
CA GLN A 471 -57.52 -15.00 -15.00
C GLN A 471 -58.37 -14.33 -16.11
N PRO A 472 -58.81 -15.09 -17.13
CA PRO A 472 -59.84 -14.57 -18.04
C PRO A 472 -61.08 -14.22 -17.22
N ALA A 473 -61.76 -13.14 -17.59
CA ALA A 473 -63.02 -12.79 -16.96
C ALA A 473 -64.03 -13.92 -17.16
N LYS A 474 -64.81 -14.25 -16.12
CA LYS A 474 -66.04 -15.01 -16.33
C LYS A 474 -66.98 -14.13 -17.17
N THR A 475 -67.40 -14.65 -18.32
CA THR A 475 -68.51 -14.08 -19.08
C THR A 475 -69.80 -14.54 -18.44
N ASP A 476 -70.33 -13.75 -17.51
CA ASP A 476 -71.73 -13.92 -17.11
C ASP A 476 -72.60 -13.55 -18.33
N ARG A 477 -73.51 -14.46 -18.70
CA ARG A 477 -74.47 -14.28 -19.80
C ARG A 477 -75.83 -13.90 -19.21
N SER A 478 -76.11 -12.60 -19.15
CA SER A 478 -77.48 -12.09 -19.16
C SER A 478 -77.51 -10.72 -19.85
N ASP A 479 -78.73 -10.30 -20.22
CA ASP A 479 -79.10 -8.90 -20.44
C ASP A 479 -78.36 -8.15 -21.56
N ALA A 480 -78.56 -8.63 -22.78
CA ALA A 480 -78.51 -7.77 -23.95
C ALA A 480 -79.70 -6.79 -23.92
N ASN A 481 -79.46 -5.47 -23.95
CA ASN A 481 -80.40 -4.55 -24.59
C ASN A 481 -79.81 -3.15 -24.93
N ALA A 482 -80.29 -2.62 -26.06
CA ALA A 482 -80.40 -1.21 -26.43
C ALA A 482 -79.15 -0.28 -26.57
N ARG A 483 -78.95 0.15 -27.83
CA ARG A 483 -78.70 1.55 -28.29
C ARG A 483 -77.28 2.18 -28.21
N PHE A 484 -76.63 2.16 -29.36
CA PHE A 484 -75.89 3.29 -30.00
C PHE A 484 -76.71 4.62 -29.99
N PRO A 485 -76.14 5.84 -30.24
CA PRO A 485 -75.01 6.10 -31.16
C PRO A 485 -74.01 7.25 -30.84
N ALA A 486 -72.99 7.37 -31.69
CA ALA A 486 -72.33 8.60 -32.23
C ALA A 486 -71.89 9.75 -31.28
N ARG A 487 -70.73 10.39 -31.48
CA ARG A 487 -70.21 10.95 -32.75
C ARG A 487 -68.68 10.84 -32.91
N ALA A 488 -68.23 11.18 -34.12
CA ALA A 488 -66.83 11.24 -34.53
C ALA A 488 -66.51 12.60 -35.20
N ARG A 489 -65.26 12.78 -35.65
CA ARG A 489 -64.64 13.96 -36.29
C ARG A 489 -64.34 15.13 -35.34
N SER A 490 -63.25 15.88 -35.52
CA SER A 490 -61.98 15.64 -36.26
C SER A 490 -60.92 16.68 -35.77
N ASP A 491 -59.70 16.88 -36.29
CA ASP A 491 -58.97 16.41 -37.49
C ASP A 491 -57.44 16.33 -37.15
N LYS A 492 -56.55 15.69 -37.93
CA LYS A 492 -55.68 16.21 -39.02
C LYS A 492 -54.99 17.58 -38.75
N GLU A 493 -53.73 17.81 -39.15
CA GLU A 493 -52.81 17.00 -39.98
C GLU A 493 -51.30 17.33 -39.77
N LYS A 494 -50.42 16.29 -39.88
CA LYS A 494 -49.02 16.30 -40.41
C LYS A 494 -47.95 17.25 -39.78
N THR A 495 -46.63 17.01 -39.88
CA THR A 495 -45.81 15.98 -40.58
C THR A 495 -44.48 15.73 -39.84
N GLN A 496 -43.94 14.50 -39.92
CA GLN A 496 -42.48 14.16 -40.00
C GLN A 496 -41.48 14.65 -38.91
N ASN A 497 -40.34 14.00 -38.63
CA ASN A 497 -39.83 12.65 -38.93
C ASN A 497 -38.75 12.27 -37.88
N ASN A 498 -38.69 11.03 -37.40
CA ASN A 498 -37.43 10.28 -37.21
C ASN A 498 -37.63 8.87 -36.61
N ASN A 499 -36.99 7.87 -37.22
CA ASN A 499 -36.87 6.51 -36.70
C ASN A 499 -35.59 6.35 -35.86
N ASN A 500 -35.69 5.82 -34.63
CA ASN A 500 -34.70 4.94 -33.98
C ASN A 500 -35.08 4.59 -32.52
N LYS A 501 -36.09 3.72 -32.33
CA LYS A 501 -36.47 3.23 -30.97
C LYS A 501 -36.94 1.77 -30.84
N ASN A 502 -37.23 1.06 -31.94
CA ASN A 502 -37.97 -0.20 -31.87
C ASN A 502 -37.13 -1.49 -31.74
N VAL A 503 -35.79 -1.42 -31.86
CA VAL A 503 -34.92 -2.60 -31.69
C VAL A 503 -34.98 -3.14 -30.25
N ILE A 504 -34.90 -2.25 -29.26
CA ILE A 504 -34.88 -2.64 -27.83
C ILE A 504 -36.23 -3.23 -27.40
N LEU A 505 -37.35 -2.68 -27.89
CA LEU A 505 -38.69 -3.18 -27.59
C LEU A 505 -38.91 -4.61 -28.12
N ASN A 506 -38.50 -4.89 -29.36
CA ASN A 506 -38.60 -6.23 -29.94
C ASN A 506 -37.67 -7.23 -29.21
N LEU A 507 -36.48 -6.81 -28.77
CA LEU A 507 -35.58 -7.66 -27.97
C LEU A 507 -36.20 -8.05 -26.63
N ILE A 508 -36.85 -7.10 -25.94
CA ILE A 508 -37.59 -7.33 -24.69
C ILE A 508 -38.78 -8.27 -24.92
N GLN A 509 -39.52 -8.09 -26.01
CA GLN A 509 -40.68 -8.92 -26.34
C GLN A 509 -40.28 -10.39 -26.64
N ASN A 510 -39.16 -10.60 -27.32
CA ASN A 510 -38.64 -11.94 -27.61
C ASN A 510 -38.09 -12.64 -26.35
N LEU A 511 -37.39 -11.91 -25.46
CA LEU A 511 -37.00 -12.41 -24.13
C LEU A 511 -38.21 -12.79 -23.27
N TYR A 512 -39.27 -11.99 -23.31
CA TYR A 512 -40.53 -12.25 -22.61
C TYR A 512 -41.22 -13.52 -23.12
N ASN A 513 -41.23 -13.75 -24.44
CA ASN A 513 -41.79 -14.96 -25.03
C ASN A 513 -40.96 -16.22 -24.70
N GLY A 514 -39.62 -16.15 -24.75
CA GLY A 514 -38.74 -17.29 -24.42
C GLY A 514 -38.89 -17.79 -22.98
N LEU A 515 -39.09 -16.88 -22.01
CA LEU A 515 -39.30 -17.23 -20.60
C LEU A 515 -40.64 -17.94 -20.32
N ARG A 516 -41.57 -17.97 -21.28
CA ARG A 516 -42.93 -18.51 -21.11
C ARG A 516 -43.00 -20.05 -21.15
N VAL A 517 -42.00 -20.73 -21.72
CA VAL A 517 -42.03 -22.19 -21.98
C VAL A 517 -41.65 -23.03 -20.74
N ILE A 518 -40.80 -22.49 -19.87
CA ILE A 518 -40.22 -23.21 -18.72
C ILE A 518 -41.28 -23.76 -17.73
N PRO A 519 -42.36 -23.02 -17.37
CA PRO A 519 -43.36 -23.53 -16.42
C PRO A 519 -44.15 -24.75 -16.91
N ASP A 520 -44.49 -24.82 -18.20
CA ASP A 520 -45.32 -25.89 -18.74
C ASP A 520 -44.50 -27.16 -19.06
N LEU A 521 -43.20 -27.02 -19.38
CA LEU A 521 -42.27 -28.16 -19.46
C LEU A 521 -42.17 -28.91 -18.12
N ILE A 522 -42.09 -28.17 -17.01
CA ILE A 522 -42.07 -28.73 -15.64
C ILE A 522 -43.41 -29.38 -15.28
N ARG A 523 -44.52 -28.87 -15.82
CA ARG A 523 -45.89 -29.32 -15.53
C ARG A 523 -46.20 -30.72 -16.06
N ASN A 524 -45.59 -31.08 -17.19
CA ASN A 524 -45.79 -32.38 -17.83
C ASN A 524 -44.98 -33.51 -17.19
N LEU A 525 -43.99 -33.20 -16.34
CA LEU A 525 -43.11 -34.19 -15.71
C LEU A 525 -43.60 -34.74 -14.35
N PHE A 526 -44.55 -34.06 -13.68
CA PHE A 526 -44.88 -34.36 -12.27
C PHE A 526 -46.39 -34.28 -11.94
N ASN A 527 -47.21 -35.14 -12.56
CA ASN A 527 -48.61 -35.35 -12.13
C ASN A 527 -49.09 -36.81 -12.28
N ARG A 528 -49.07 -37.57 -11.18
CA ARG A 528 -49.96 -38.74 -10.94
C ARG A 528 -50.40 -38.76 -9.48
N HIS A 529 -51.71 -38.65 -9.25
CA HIS A 529 -52.42 -38.74 -7.95
C HIS A 529 -52.02 -37.64 -6.92
N ARG A 530 -52.87 -37.22 -5.97
CA ARG A 530 -53.97 -37.90 -5.27
C ARG A 530 -55.22 -36.99 -5.11
N VAL A 531 -56.23 -37.46 -4.35
CA VAL A 531 -57.64 -37.01 -4.42
C VAL A 531 -58.23 -36.81 -3.00
N LYS A 532 -59.14 -35.82 -2.85
CA LYS A 532 -60.00 -35.53 -1.66
C LYS A 532 -59.22 -35.04 -0.40
N ASN A 533 -59.84 -34.39 0.61
CA ASN A 533 -61.26 -34.11 0.85
C ASN A 533 -61.52 -32.71 1.50
N GLN A 534 -62.80 -32.36 1.71
CA GLN A 534 -63.29 -31.09 2.29
C GLN A 534 -63.43 -31.11 3.84
N ARG A 535 -63.41 -29.92 4.51
CA ARG A 535 -64.53 -29.32 5.30
C ARG A 535 -64.07 -28.28 6.37
N ASN A 536 -64.84 -27.18 6.46
CA ASN A 536 -65.46 -26.51 7.65
C ASN A 536 -64.61 -26.14 8.90
N TYR A 537 -64.95 -25.17 9.79
CA TYR A 537 -66.08 -24.22 9.89
C TYR A 537 -65.73 -22.99 10.80
N ILE A 538 -66.47 -21.88 10.62
CA ILE A 538 -66.90 -20.80 11.57
C ILE A 538 -65.94 -20.07 12.56
N ASP A 539 -66.25 -18.77 12.74
CA ASP A 539 -65.69 -17.75 13.67
C ASP A 539 -65.91 -17.98 15.18
N SER A 540 -65.20 -17.22 16.02
CA SER A 540 -65.80 -16.52 17.18
C SER A 540 -64.98 -15.28 17.62
N ASP A 541 -65.66 -14.28 18.19
CA ASP A 541 -65.13 -12.97 18.62
C ASP A 541 -64.02 -12.98 19.70
N PHE A 542 -63.29 -11.87 19.81
CA PHE A 542 -63.43 -10.97 20.98
C PHE A 542 -62.96 -9.53 20.69
N ARG A 543 -63.58 -8.53 21.33
CA ARG A 543 -63.34 -7.09 21.07
C ARG A 543 -62.35 -6.43 22.04
N GLN A 544 -61.62 -5.46 21.47
CA GLN A 544 -61.14 -4.19 22.03
C GLN A 544 -60.56 -4.12 23.45
N ASN A 545 -59.39 -3.48 23.53
CA ASN A 545 -59.20 -2.39 24.49
C ASN A 545 -58.25 -1.34 23.88
N ASP A 546 -58.81 -0.29 23.26
CA ASP A 546 -58.06 0.72 22.50
C ASP A 546 -57.63 1.89 23.37
N ASN A 547 -56.31 2.07 23.56
CA ASN A 547 -55.80 3.30 24.17
C ASN A 547 -54.34 3.59 23.78
N LYS A 548 -54.11 4.07 22.54
CA LYS A 548 -52.80 4.60 22.09
C LYS A 548 -52.92 5.87 21.24
N SER A 549 -52.16 6.88 21.66
CA SER A 549 -51.97 8.17 20.99
C SER A 549 -51.54 8.02 19.52
N GLN A 550 -52.04 8.93 18.67
CA GLN A 550 -51.74 8.98 17.23
C GLN A 550 -50.25 9.27 16.95
N PHE A 551 -49.46 8.21 16.74
CA PHE A 551 -48.20 8.32 16.02
C PHE A 551 -48.46 8.17 14.52
N TYR A 552 -48.02 9.15 13.72
CA TYR A 552 -48.13 9.12 12.26
C TYR A 552 -47.32 7.95 11.67
N GLY A 553 -48.00 6.82 11.46
CA GLY A 553 -47.43 5.64 10.83
C GLY A 553 -47.13 5.87 9.35
N PHE A 554 -45.88 5.63 8.95
CA PHE A 554 -45.50 5.65 7.53
C PHE A 554 -46.32 4.62 6.74
N ARG A 555 -47.18 5.09 5.82
CA ARG A 555 -47.74 4.24 4.74
C ARG A 555 -46.62 3.90 3.74
N VAL A 556 -45.77 2.95 4.12
CA VAL A 556 -44.79 2.30 3.27
C VAL A 556 -45.51 1.58 2.13
N GLY A 557 -44.92 1.53 0.93
CA GLY A 557 -45.36 0.62 -0.12
C GLY A 557 -45.10 -0.83 0.29
N VAL A 558 -46.09 -1.47 0.93
CA VAL A 558 -45.87 -2.78 1.58
C VAL A 558 -45.81 -3.90 0.56
N TRP A 559 -44.68 -4.60 0.57
CA TRP A 559 -44.59 -5.98 0.09
C TRP A 559 -45.43 -6.87 1.02
N ASN A 560 -46.72 -7.04 0.70
CA ASN A 560 -47.62 -7.89 1.48
C ASN A 560 -47.25 -9.37 1.32
N ASP A 561 -47.37 -10.13 2.41
CA ASP A 561 -47.17 -11.57 2.44
C ASP A 561 -48.20 -12.29 1.55
N LYS A 562 -47.80 -12.61 0.32
CA LYS A 562 -48.48 -13.58 -0.55
C LYS A 562 -47.68 -14.88 -0.54
N VAL A 563 -48.40 -16.01 -0.51
CA VAL A 563 -47.80 -17.34 -0.33
C VAL A 563 -46.85 -17.68 -1.48
N ILE A 564 -45.55 -17.67 -1.17
CA ILE A 564 -44.50 -18.12 -2.07
C ILE A 564 -44.52 -19.65 -2.14
N LYS A 565 -44.53 -20.21 -3.36
CA LYS A 565 -44.43 -21.67 -3.56
C LYS A 565 -43.06 -22.17 -3.05
N PRO A 566 -43.00 -23.10 -2.08
CA PRO A 566 -41.73 -23.56 -1.51
C PRO A 566 -40.75 -24.13 -2.56
N GLY A 567 -41.27 -24.84 -3.57
CA GLY A 567 -40.46 -25.41 -4.65
C GLY A 567 -39.58 -24.41 -5.39
N THR A 568 -40.02 -23.16 -5.57
CA THR A 568 -39.20 -22.14 -6.25
C THR A 568 -38.02 -21.67 -5.39
N ILE A 569 -38.18 -21.65 -4.07
CA ILE A 569 -37.05 -21.39 -3.14
C ILE A 569 -36.06 -22.57 -3.20
N ILE A 570 -36.57 -23.81 -3.23
CA ILE A 570 -35.74 -25.02 -3.33
C ILE A 570 -34.96 -25.08 -4.65
N ILE A 571 -35.57 -24.72 -5.78
CA ILE A 571 -34.88 -24.66 -7.09
C ILE A 571 -33.74 -23.64 -7.06
N ILE A 572 -33.96 -22.44 -6.51
CA ILE A 572 -32.91 -21.41 -6.45
C ILE A 572 -31.83 -21.78 -5.42
N PHE A 573 -32.19 -22.45 -4.33
CA PHE A 573 -31.24 -23.04 -3.37
C PHE A 573 -30.30 -24.04 -4.05
N LEU A 574 -30.85 -25.02 -4.78
CA LEU A 574 -30.08 -26.02 -5.51
C LEU A 574 -29.22 -25.37 -6.62
N ALA A 575 -29.72 -24.32 -7.29
CA ALA A 575 -28.96 -23.55 -8.27
C ALA A 575 -27.72 -22.87 -7.65
N ILE A 576 -27.85 -22.27 -6.47
CA ILE A 576 -26.72 -21.65 -5.75
C ILE A 576 -25.71 -22.72 -5.30
N LEU A 577 -26.16 -23.87 -4.78
CA LEU A 577 -25.28 -25.00 -4.43
C LEU A 577 -24.54 -25.57 -5.65
N PHE A 578 -25.20 -25.65 -6.81
CA PHE A 578 -24.56 -26.09 -8.06
C PHE A 578 -23.47 -25.11 -8.52
N LEU A 579 -23.74 -23.80 -8.50
CA LEU A 579 -22.74 -22.78 -8.85
C LEU A 579 -21.52 -22.82 -7.91
N SER A 580 -21.75 -23.13 -6.63
CA SER A 580 -20.70 -23.18 -5.60
C SER A 580 -20.16 -24.59 -5.32
N LEU A 581 -20.48 -25.60 -6.13
CA LEU A 581 -20.15 -27.01 -5.91
C LEU A 581 -18.67 -27.29 -5.55
N PRO A 582 -17.65 -26.60 -6.13
CA PRO A 582 -16.26 -26.79 -5.70
C PRO A 582 -15.98 -26.43 -4.24
N ALA A 583 -16.70 -25.46 -3.65
CA ALA A 583 -16.57 -25.10 -2.23
C ALA A 583 -16.87 -26.31 -1.32
N PHE A 584 -17.94 -27.04 -1.63
CA PHE A 584 -18.37 -28.25 -0.95
C PHE A 584 -17.53 -29.50 -1.29
N LYS A 585 -16.61 -29.38 -2.25
CA LYS A 585 -15.58 -30.39 -2.57
C LYS A 585 -14.20 -30.05 -1.96
N GLY A 586 -14.12 -29.03 -1.11
CA GLY A 586 -12.88 -28.63 -0.47
C GLY A 586 -12.05 -27.60 -1.25
N SER A 587 -12.71 -26.74 -2.03
CA SER A 587 -12.07 -25.62 -2.74
C SER A 587 -12.69 -24.26 -2.37
N PHE A 588 -13.16 -24.07 -1.14
CA PHE A 588 -13.61 -22.76 -0.64
C PHE A 588 -12.41 -21.87 -0.27
N VAL A 589 -11.50 -22.39 0.57
CA VAL A 589 -10.13 -21.87 0.73
C VAL A 589 -9.17 -22.73 -0.11
N SER A 590 -8.09 -22.13 -0.62
CA SER A 590 -7.12 -22.86 -1.45
C SER A 590 -6.54 -24.09 -0.73
N PRO A 591 -6.50 -25.28 -1.37
CA PRO A 591 -5.76 -26.43 -0.86
C PRO A 591 -4.26 -26.17 -0.71
N LEU A 592 -3.68 -25.30 -1.55
CA LEU A 592 -2.25 -24.96 -1.53
C LEU A 592 -1.83 -24.18 -0.27
N PHE A 593 -2.79 -23.69 0.50
CA PHE A 593 -2.57 -22.91 1.73
C PHE A 593 -2.81 -23.72 3.01
N ARG A 594 -2.88 -25.06 2.89
CA ARG A 594 -3.03 -25.98 4.02
C ARG A 594 -1.68 -26.61 4.29
N LEU A 595 -0.88 -25.91 5.09
CA LEU A 595 0.56 -26.14 5.22
C LEU A 595 0.93 -26.60 6.62
N GLU A 596 1.85 -27.56 6.71
CA GLU A 596 2.49 -27.95 7.96
C GLU A 596 3.71 -27.05 8.16
N ILE A 597 3.74 -26.29 9.26
CA ILE A 597 4.91 -25.47 9.63
C ILE A 597 5.97 -26.44 10.18
N PRO A 598 7.20 -26.48 9.64
CA PRO A 598 8.27 -27.31 10.19
C PRO A 598 8.57 -26.98 11.66
N SER A 599 8.85 -28.01 12.46
CA SER A 599 9.17 -27.89 13.90
C SER A 599 10.27 -26.88 14.19
N ASP A 600 11.23 -26.77 13.28
CA ASP A 600 12.39 -25.89 13.28
C ASP A 600 11.99 -24.43 13.57
N TYR A 601 10.90 -23.93 12.97
CA TYR A 601 10.41 -22.56 13.20
C TYR A 601 9.90 -22.38 14.63
N LEU A 602 9.10 -23.33 15.13
CA LEU A 602 8.50 -23.26 16.46
C LEU A 602 9.57 -23.41 17.57
N GLN A 603 10.55 -24.29 17.37
CA GLN A 603 11.71 -24.44 18.25
C GLN A 603 12.59 -23.17 18.24
N THR A 604 12.81 -22.57 17.07
CA THR A 604 13.53 -21.30 16.93
C THR A 604 12.79 -20.19 17.69
N MET A 605 11.47 -20.04 17.49
CA MET A 605 10.65 -19.04 18.19
C MET A 605 10.71 -19.22 19.72
N ALA A 606 10.54 -20.44 20.22
CA ALA A 606 10.59 -20.74 21.65
C ALA A 606 11.98 -20.49 22.29
N TYR A 607 13.06 -20.54 21.50
CA TYR A 607 14.39 -20.15 21.95
C TYR A 607 14.62 -18.63 21.89
N LEU A 608 14.16 -17.97 20.82
CA LEU A 608 14.21 -16.51 20.69
C LEU A 608 13.37 -15.81 21.76
N ASP A 609 12.29 -16.43 22.24
CA ASP A 609 11.51 -15.96 23.40
C ASP A 609 12.31 -15.83 24.71
N GLN A 610 13.51 -16.42 24.79
CA GLN A 610 14.45 -16.35 25.91
C GLN A 610 15.59 -15.32 25.70
N ILE A 611 15.71 -14.75 24.49
CA ILE A 611 16.71 -13.73 24.15
C ILE A 611 16.11 -12.34 24.41
N ASN A 612 16.94 -11.36 24.80
CA ASN A 612 16.52 -9.97 24.98
C ASN A 612 15.78 -9.42 23.73
N ASP A 613 14.51 -9.05 23.91
CA ASP A 613 13.58 -8.45 22.94
C ASP A 613 14.14 -7.23 22.19
N ASP A 614 15.16 -6.57 22.72
CA ASP A 614 15.77 -5.40 22.09
C ASP A 614 16.88 -5.71 21.09
N LYS A 615 17.37 -6.96 21.01
CA LYS A 615 18.38 -7.36 20.01
C LYS A 615 17.75 -7.66 18.64
N ARG A 616 18.09 -6.83 17.65
CA ARG A 616 17.63 -6.93 16.26
C ARG A 616 18.22 -8.16 15.54
N ILE A 617 17.39 -8.82 14.74
CA ILE A 617 17.72 -10.03 13.97
C ILE A 617 17.70 -9.70 12.47
N ALA A 618 18.74 -10.07 11.73
CA ALA A 618 18.74 -10.02 10.26
C ALA A 618 18.38 -11.38 9.67
N LEU A 619 17.35 -11.43 8.81
CA LEU A 619 16.96 -12.64 8.09
C LEU A 619 17.84 -12.83 6.85
N LEU A 620 18.37 -14.04 6.68
CA LEU A 620 19.18 -14.47 5.55
C LEU A 620 18.55 -15.71 4.89
N PRO A 621 18.74 -15.94 3.59
CA PRO A 621 19.59 -15.21 2.64
C PRO A 621 18.97 -13.92 2.08
N ALA A 622 19.80 -12.91 1.78
CA ALA A 622 19.39 -11.63 1.20
C ALA A 622 19.42 -11.66 -0.36
N TYR A 623 18.85 -12.70 -0.97
CA TYR A 623 19.09 -13.08 -2.37
C TYR A 623 18.28 -12.30 -3.44
N THR A 624 17.32 -11.46 -3.05
CA THR A 624 16.43 -10.76 -4.00
C THR A 624 15.82 -9.51 -3.38
N PHE A 625 15.54 -8.48 -4.20
CA PHE A 625 14.84 -7.27 -3.73
C PHE A 625 13.32 -7.47 -3.54
N TRP A 626 12.75 -8.58 -4.01
CA TRP A 626 11.32 -8.88 -3.85
C TRP A 626 10.99 -9.30 -2.41
N SER A 627 9.86 -8.84 -1.86
CA SER A 627 9.44 -9.17 -0.48
C SER A 627 8.67 -10.48 -0.34
N TRP A 628 8.23 -11.07 -1.46
CA TRP A 628 7.52 -12.34 -1.48
C TRP A 628 8.51 -13.49 -1.41
N GLN A 629 8.55 -14.12 -0.24
CA GLN A 629 9.36 -15.29 0.03
C GLN A 629 8.66 -16.55 -0.48
N TYR A 630 9.46 -17.55 -0.86
CA TYR A 630 9.02 -18.88 -1.26
C TYR A 630 9.84 -19.90 -0.48
N ARG A 631 9.18 -20.91 0.08
CA ARG A 631 9.81 -21.97 0.88
C ARG A 631 9.51 -23.35 0.32
N SER A 632 10.47 -24.26 0.49
CA SER A 632 10.41 -25.65 0.03
C SER A 632 9.30 -26.52 0.67
N TRP A 633 8.59 -26.00 1.68
CA TRP A 633 7.36 -26.60 2.23
C TRP A 633 6.06 -25.94 1.69
N ASN A 634 6.11 -25.37 0.48
CA ASN A 634 5.02 -24.68 -0.23
C ASN A 634 4.49 -23.38 0.41
N GLN A 635 5.14 -22.84 1.46
CA GLN A 635 4.79 -21.51 1.96
C GLN A 635 5.28 -20.43 0.99
N ARG A 636 4.36 -19.50 0.66
CA ARG A 636 4.62 -18.31 -0.15
C ARG A 636 3.92 -17.11 0.48
N GLY A 637 4.61 -15.97 0.57
CA GLY A 637 3.98 -14.74 1.03
C GLY A 637 4.94 -13.69 1.55
N SER A 638 4.40 -12.68 2.25
CA SER A 638 5.17 -11.61 2.89
C SER A 638 6.03 -12.09 4.08
N GLY A 639 5.71 -13.23 4.67
CA GLY A 639 6.44 -13.83 5.80
C GLY A 639 5.51 -14.16 6.96
N PHE A 640 6.10 -14.57 8.09
CA PHE A 640 5.36 -14.84 9.34
C PHE A 640 6.21 -14.77 10.62
N TRP A 641 7.55 -14.64 10.53
CA TRP A 641 8.46 -14.70 11.67
C TRP A 641 8.07 -13.73 12.80
N TRP A 642 7.77 -12.48 12.44
CA TRP A 642 7.45 -11.42 13.39
C TRP A 642 6.24 -11.73 14.28
N TYR A 643 5.33 -12.64 13.88
CA TYR A 643 4.19 -13.01 14.73
C TYR A 643 4.58 -13.90 15.92
N GLY A 644 5.63 -14.70 15.81
CA GLY A 644 6.07 -15.62 16.88
C GLY A 644 7.17 -15.07 17.79
N ILE A 645 8.12 -14.32 17.23
CA ILE A 645 9.25 -13.76 17.98
C ILE A 645 8.89 -12.39 18.59
N LYS A 646 9.60 -11.96 19.64
CA LYS A 646 9.45 -10.62 20.22
C LYS A 646 10.33 -9.57 19.54
N GLN A 647 11.55 -9.98 19.16
CA GLN A 647 12.62 -9.14 18.62
C GLN A 647 12.27 -8.47 17.29
N PRO A 648 12.90 -7.31 16.96
CA PRO A 648 12.85 -6.77 15.61
C PRO A 648 13.54 -7.68 14.61
N ILE A 649 12.89 -7.90 13.46
CA ILE A 649 13.46 -8.68 12.36
C ILE A 649 13.55 -7.86 11.07
N MET A 650 14.71 -7.89 10.41
CA MET A 650 14.94 -7.26 9.11
C MET A 650 14.30 -8.09 7.99
N GLU A 651 12.96 -8.13 7.98
CA GLU A 651 12.19 -8.88 6.99
C GLU A 651 11.62 -7.96 5.90
N ARG A 652 11.70 -8.46 4.65
CA ARG A 652 11.49 -7.68 3.42
C ARG A 652 10.05 -7.18 3.20
N ALA A 653 9.11 -7.69 3.99
CA ALA A 653 7.75 -7.13 4.10
C ALA A 653 7.70 -5.72 4.71
N PHE A 654 8.79 -5.25 5.32
CA PHE A 654 8.86 -3.93 5.97
C PHE A 654 9.47 -2.83 5.08
N ASP A 655 10.16 -3.19 3.99
CA ASP A 655 10.68 -2.27 2.97
C ASP A 655 9.62 -1.32 2.37
N PRO A 656 8.38 -1.77 2.02
CA PRO A 656 7.35 -0.87 1.47
C PRO A 656 6.89 0.24 2.42
N TRP A 657 7.31 0.17 3.68
CA TRP A 657 6.84 1.03 4.76
C TRP A 657 8.00 1.80 5.43
N SER A 658 9.25 1.58 5.01
CA SER A 658 10.43 2.29 5.55
C SER A 658 11.59 2.25 4.56
N ARG A 659 11.98 3.44 4.07
CA ARG A 659 13.18 3.62 3.23
C ARG A 659 14.46 3.07 3.89
N TYR A 660 14.53 3.11 5.22
CA TYR A 660 15.70 2.66 5.97
C TYR A 660 15.80 1.12 6.02
N ASN A 661 14.67 0.40 6.01
CA ASN A 661 14.66 -1.07 5.89
C ASN A 661 15.11 -1.51 4.49
N GLU A 662 14.60 -0.85 3.45
CA GLU A 662 15.04 -1.05 2.06
C GLU A 662 16.52 -0.69 1.88
N GLN A 663 17.01 0.35 2.57
CA GLN A 663 18.42 0.73 2.53
C GLN A 663 19.34 -0.25 3.28
N PHE A 664 18.93 -0.78 4.43
CA PHE A 664 19.65 -1.89 5.07
C PHE A 664 19.77 -3.09 4.10
N TYR A 665 18.67 -3.45 3.42
CA TYR A 665 18.70 -4.51 2.41
C TYR A 665 19.72 -4.21 1.30
N ASN A 666 19.75 -2.98 0.77
CA ASN A 666 20.68 -2.61 -0.30
C ASN A 666 22.15 -2.78 0.11
N GLU A 667 22.54 -2.40 1.33
CA GLU A 667 23.92 -2.51 1.81
C GLU A 667 24.29 -3.96 2.17
N ILE A 668 23.42 -4.70 2.88
CA ILE A 668 23.71 -6.08 3.30
C ILE A 668 23.69 -7.06 2.13
N ALA A 669 22.78 -6.89 1.17
CA ALA A 669 22.71 -7.73 -0.02
C ALA A 669 23.89 -7.45 -0.97
N TYR A 670 24.36 -6.20 -1.07
CA TYR A 670 25.57 -5.89 -1.80
C TYR A 670 26.79 -6.57 -1.18
N ALA A 671 27.01 -6.42 0.13
CA ALA A 671 28.13 -7.05 0.84
C ALA A 671 28.14 -8.59 0.71
N ILE A 672 26.98 -9.24 0.77
CA ILE A 672 26.86 -10.69 0.54
C ILE A 672 27.11 -11.05 -0.94
N ASN A 673 26.64 -10.23 -1.88
CA ASN A 673 26.75 -10.51 -3.30
C ASN A 673 28.16 -10.30 -3.87
N THR A 674 28.95 -9.41 -3.27
CA THR A 674 30.37 -9.11 -3.60
C THR A 674 31.37 -9.81 -2.68
N GLU A 675 30.92 -10.52 -1.65
CA GLU A 675 31.74 -11.17 -0.62
C GLU A 675 32.63 -10.20 0.19
N ASP A 676 32.18 -8.95 0.35
CA ASP A 676 32.87 -7.90 1.12
C ASP A 676 32.61 -8.05 2.64
N VAL A 677 33.52 -8.78 3.31
CA VAL A 677 33.54 -8.98 4.76
C VAL A 677 33.56 -7.66 5.55
N ALA A 678 34.35 -6.68 5.10
CA ALA A 678 34.51 -5.42 5.81
C ALA A 678 33.23 -4.57 5.75
N LEU A 679 32.58 -4.52 4.58
CA LEU A 679 31.27 -3.88 4.44
C LEU A 679 30.20 -4.63 5.24
N PHE A 680 30.16 -5.96 5.22
CA PHE A 680 29.20 -6.74 6.00
C PHE A 680 29.28 -6.41 7.50
N GLN A 681 30.50 -6.41 8.07
CA GLN A 681 30.75 -6.06 9.47
C GLN A 681 30.36 -4.60 9.78
N LYS A 682 30.67 -3.65 8.87
CA LYS A 682 30.26 -2.25 8.98
C LYS A 682 28.73 -2.10 8.97
N VAL A 683 28.01 -2.77 8.06
CA VAL A 683 26.54 -2.73 7.98
C VAL A 683 25.90 -3.35 9.23
N ALA A 684 26.41 -4.48 9.71
CA ALA A 684 25.95 -5.11 10.95
C ALA A 684 26.09 -4.17 12.17
N THR A 685 27.17 -3.37 12.21
CA THR A 685 27.45 -2.39 13.27
C THR A 685 26.64 -1.09 13.10
N LYS A 686 26.45 -0.62 11.85
CA LYS A 686 25.66 0.57 11.52
C LYS A 686 24.22 0.45 11.99
N TYR A 687 23.65 -0.75 11.89
CA TYR A 687 22.24 -1.05 12.13
C TYR A 687 21.98 -1.91 13.39
N ASP A 688 22.99 -2.09 14.25
CA ASP A 688 22.91 -2.81 15.54
C ASP A 688 22.31 -4.23 15.44
N ILE A 689 22.74 -4.97 14.41
CA ILE A 689 22.30 -6.35 14.17
C ILE A 689 22.94 -7.28 15.21
N GLY A 690 22.17 -7.76 16.18
CA GLY A 690 22.62 -8.67 17.23
C GLY A 690 22.74 -10.13 16.77
N TYR A 691 21.85 -10.56 15.88
CA TYR A 691 21.81 -11.93 15.37
C TYR A 691 21.55 -11.96 13.87
N PHE A 692 22.06 -13.00 13.21
CA PHE A 692 21.69 -13.36 11.84
C PHE A 692 20.98 -14.71 11.88
N LEU A 693 19.81 -14.79 11.25
CA LEU A 693 18.97 -15.98 11.18
C LEU A 693 18.93 -16.48 9.74
N LEU A 694 19.56 -17.62 9.49
CA LEU A 694 19.64 -18.25 8.17
C LEU A 694 18.51 -19.28 8.04
N ASP A 695 17.52 -18.99 7.19
CA ASP A 695 16.38 -19.86 6.89
C ASP A 695 16.62 -20.65 5.60
N GLN A 696 17.16 -21.87 5.71
CA GLN A 696 17.52 -22.71 4.56
C GLN A 696 16.32 -23.40 3.90
N TYR A 697 15.09 -23.15 4.34
CA TYR A 697 13.91 -23.56 3.59
C TYR A 697 13.60 -22.62 2.41
N LEU A 698 14.13 -21.39 2.42
CA LEU A 698 13.93 -20.41 1.34
C LEU A 698 14.52 -20.92 0.02
N ILE A 699 13.82 -20.64 -1.09
CA ILE A 699 14.21 -21.08 -2.44
C ILE A 699 14.26 -19.91 -3.43
N ASN A 700 15.20 -19.97 -4.38
CA ASN A 700 15.19 -19.05 -5.51
C ASN A 700 14.05 -19.42 -6.45
N ASN A 701 13.10 -18.51 -6.63
CA ASN A 701 11.94 -18.64 -7.51
C ASN A 701 12.04 -17.73 -8.76
N LEU A 702 13.17 -17.05 -8.95
CA LEU A 702 13.39 -16.00 -9.95
C LEU A 702 14.34 -16.46 -11.06
N THR A 703 15.37 -17.24 -10.72
CA THR A 703 16.32 -17.82 -11.68
C THR A 703 16.52 -19.31 -11.43
N SER A 704 17.13 -20.01 -12.38
CA SER A 704 17.29 -21.47 -12.35
C SER A 704 18.43 -21.97 -11.46
N LYS A 705 19.24 -21.09 -10.86
CA LYS A 705 20.31 -21.48 -9.91
C LYS A 705 19.76 -21.47 -8.48
N PRO A 706 19.82 -22.58 -7.72
CA PRO A 706 19.42 -22.59 -6.32
C PRO A 706 20.35 -21.72 -5.48
N ILE A 707 19.89 -21.31 -4.29
CA ILE A 707 20.69 -20.49 -3.37
C ILE A 707 21.86 -21.33 -2.85
N ASN A 708 23.10 -20.86 -3.05
CA ASN A 708 24.29 -21.54 -2.56
C ASN A 708 24.51 -21.29 -1.06
N TYR A 709 23.81 -22.08 -0.25
CA TYR A 709 23.88 -22.00 1.20
C TYR A 709 25.28 -22.31 1.77
N GLU A 710 26.06 -23.20 1.14
CA GLU A 710 27.43 -23.47 1.60
C GLU A 710 28.34 -22.24 1.44
N LYS A 711 28.31 -21.59 0.27
CA LYS A 711 29.07 -20.37 0.01
C LYS A 711 28.69 -19.28 1.02
N LEU A 712 27.40 -19.09 1.28
CA LEU A 712 26.91 -18.14 2.28
C LEU A 712 27.38 -18.50 3.70
N MET A 713 27.31 -19.76 4.12
CA MET A 713 27.76 -20.16 5.46
C MET A 713 29.27 -19.99 5.66
N ARG A 714 30.09 -20.18 4.61
CA ARG A 714 31.53 -19.88 4.63
C ARG A 714 31.75 -18.37 4.81
N PHE A 715 31.14 -17.54 3.96
CA PHE A 715 31.23 -16.07 4.07
C PHE A 715 30.78 -15.53 5.44
N LEU A 716 29.72 -16.09 6.04
CA LEU A 716 29.29 -15.72 7.40
C LEU A 716 30.31 -16.10 8.49
N SER A 717 31.04 -17.21 8.30
CA SER A 717 32.17 -17.61 9.15
C SER A 717 33.36 -16.67 8.98
N ASP A 718 33.70 -16.30 7.74
CA ASP A 718 34.78 -15.36 7.41
C ASP A 718 34.48 -13.95 7.96
N CYS A 719 33.20 -13.59 8.06
CA CYS A 719 32.73 -12.39 8.77
C CYS A 719 32.89 -12.45 10.30
N GLY A 720 33.34 -13.56 10.88
CA GLY A 720 33.52 -13.73 12.32
C GLY A 720 32.23 -14.00 13.11
N LEU A 721 31.13 -14.39 12.43
CA LEU A 721 29.87 -14.69 13.12
C LEU A 721 29.90 -16.06 13.79
N ASN A 722 29.47 -16.09 15.06
CA ASN A 722 29.49 -17.32 15.85
C ASN A 722 28.15 -18.06 15.71
N LYS A 723 28.15 -19.31 15.23
CA LYS A 723 26.94 -20.17 15.24
C LYS A 723 26.55 -20.49 16.69
N VAL A 724 25.38 -20.03 17.13
CA VAL A 724 24.87 -20.23 18.50
C VAL A 724 24.02 -21.49 18.61
N ARG A 725 23.13 -21.69 17.64
CA ARG A 725 22.20 -22.84 17.63
C ARG A 725 21.72 -23.14 16.22
N GLU A 726 21.34 -24.39 16.01
CA GLU A 726 20.87 -24.96 14.77
C GLU A 726 19.60 -25.76 15.08
N PHE A 727 18.53 -25.47 14.33
CA PHE A 727 17.21 -26.10 14.45
C PHE A 727 16.90 -26.68 13.07
N GLY A 728 17.41 -27.88 12.79
CA GLY A 728 17.31 -28.49 11.46
C GLY A 728 17.86 -27.57 10.36
N LYS A 729 16.97 -27.01 9.53
CA LYS A 729 17.33 -26.09 8.42
C LYS A 729 17.35 -24.61 8.79
N ILE A 730 17.31 -24.27 10.09
CA ILE A 730 17.32 -22.89 10.56
C ILE A 730 18.52 -22.68 11.49
N ILE A 731 19.44 -21.78 11.12
CA ILE A 731 20.69 -21.54 11.85
C ILE A 731 20.72 -20.12 12.41
N LEU A 732 20.99 -20.00 13.71
CA LEU A 732 21.13 -18.72 14.41
C LEU A 732 22.61 -18.43 14.69
N TYR A 733 23.09 -17.32 14.13
CA TYR A 733 24.41 -16.76 14.36
C TYR A 733 24.32 -15.51 15.24
N LYS A 734 25.33 -15.26 16.09
CA LYS A 734 25.45 -14.05 16.91
C LYS A 734 26.58 -13.15 16.44
N ASN A 735 26.27 -11.87 16.31
CA ASN A 735 27.25 -10.80 16.18
C ASN A 735 27.71 -10.37 17.60
N GLN A 736 29.02 -10.31 17.84
CA GLN A 736 29.56 -9.86 19.13
C GLN A 736 29.64 -8.33 19.25
N ALA A 737 29.70 -7.60 18.13
CA ALA A 737 29.88 -6.14 18.09
C ALA A 737 28.56 -5.33 18.23
N ALA A 738 27.45 -5.98 18.60
CA ALA A 738 26.11 -5.37 18.58
C ALA A 738 25.73 -4.68 19.90
N PHE A 739 25.53 -3.36 19.83
CA PHE A 739 25.07 -2.52 20.93
C PHE A 739 23.59 -2.74 21.24
N ASP A 740 23.07 -2.15 22.32
CA ASP A 740 21.63 -2.09 22.58
C ASP A 740 21.02 -0.82 21.98
N ARG A 741 19.69 -0.70 22.01
CA ARG A 741 18.96 0.34 21.24
C ARG A 741 19.25 1.77 21.65
N VAL A 742 19.79 2.03 22.85
CA VAL A 742 20.13 3.37 23.33
C VAL A 742 21.60 3.40 23.72
N TYR A 743 22.37 4.34 23.17
CA TYR A 743 23.79 4.54 23.48
C TYR A 743 24.18 6.01 23.39
N PHE A 744 25.37 6.33 23.87
CA PHE A 744 25.98 7.66 23.77
C PHE A 744 27.19 7.63 22.83
N LEU A 745 27.37 8.70 22.09
CA LEU A 745 28.57 9.04 21.35
C LEU A 745 29.23 10.28 21.98
N ASP A 746 30.56 10.34 21.96
CA ASP A 746 31.31 11.52 22.39
C ASP A 746 31.13 12.65 21.36
N GLN A 747 30.47 13.74 21.74
CA GLN A 747 30.17 14.83 20.80
C GLN A 747 31.43 15.58 20.35
N SER A 748 32.54 15.50 21.09
CA SER A 748 33.82 16.09 20.71
C SER A 748 34.63 15.23 19.74
N LYS A 749 34.21 13.98 19.49
CA LYS A 749 34.90 13.01 18.62
C LYS A 749 34.02 12.40 17.51
N THR A 750 32.72 12.71 17.50
CA THR A 750 31.78 12.30 16.45
C THR A 750 31.88 13.27 15.28
N PRO A 751 32.37 12.85 14.10
CA PRO A 751 32.47 13.73 12.95
C PRO A 751 31.10 14.16 12.46
N SER A 752 30.98 15.43 12.06
CA SER A 752 29.80 15.94 11.38
C SER A 752 29.95 15.82 9.87
N VAL A 753 28.90 15.39 9.18
CA VAL A 753 28.96 15.00 7.76
C VAL A 753 27.79 15.60 6.98
N PHE A 754 28.08 16.20 5.84
CA PHE A 754 27.07 16.47 4.82
C PHE A 754 26.95 15.25 3.90
N SER A 755 26.09 14.33 4.33
CA SER A 755 25.62 13.20 3.54
C SER A 755 24.15 12.95 3.91
N SER A 756 23.28 13.12 2.92
CA SER A 756 21.84 12.87 3.00
C SER A 756 21.45 12.21 1.69
N PHE A 757 21.40 10.88 1.70
CA PHE A 757 21.02 10.07 0.55
C PHE A 757 19.85 9.16 0.92
N SER A 758 19.03 8.81 -0.05
CA SER A 758 17.86 7.94 0.14
C SER A 758 18.24 6.47 0.05
N PHE A 759 19.07 6.11 -0.93
CA PHE A 759 19.51 4.74 -1.20
C PHE A 759 20.94 4.69 -1.72
N ALA A 760 21.73 3.69 -1.30
CA ALA A 760 23.08 3.42 -1.79
C ALA A 760 23.45 1.94 -1.58
N LYS A 761 24.40 1.41 -2.37
CA LYS A 761 25.01 0.08 -2.11
C LYS A 761 25.98 0.09 -0.92
N LYS A 762 26.51 1.27 -0.57
CA LYS A 762 27.56 1.48 0.42
C LYS A 762 27.47 2.90 0.97
N ASP A 763 27.27 3.05 2.28
CA ASP A 763 27.45 4.32 2.98
C ASP A 763 28.95 4.60 3.16
N GLN A 764 29.51 5.44 2.28
CA GLN A 764 30.95 5.72 2.31
C GLN A 764 31.35 6.54 3.53
N ALA A 765 30.46 7.37 4.07
CA ALA A 765 30.72 8.15 5.27
C ALA A 765 30.85 7.23 6.49
N PHE A 766 29.92 6.28 6.66
CA PHE A 766 30.00 5.29 7.74
C PHE A 766 31.19 4.33 7.55
N PHE A 767 31.46 3.93 6.31
CA PHE A 767 32.60 3.07 6.00
C PHE A 767 33.93 3.72 6.38
N ASP A 768 34.16 4.96 5.94
CA ASP A 768 35.40 5.71 6.19
C ASP A 768 35.56 6.16 7.65
N LEU A 769 34.48 6.60 8.32
CA LEU A 769 34.56 7.34 9.58
C LEU A 769 34.07 6.57 10.81
N GLY A 770 33.18 5.59 10.62
CA GLY A 770 32.36 5.01 11.69
C GLY A 770 31.11 5.86 11.95
N ASP A 771 30.69 5.96 13.21
CA ASP A 771 29.50 6.75 13.55
C ASP A 771 29.66 8.25 13.24
N TYR A 772 28.62 8.86 12.67
CA TYR A 772 28.60 10.27 12.29
C TYR A 772 27.24 10.93 12.51
N VAL A 773 27.23 12.25 12.59
CA VAL A 773 26.01 13.08 12.67
C VAL A 773 25.83 13.90 11.39
N THR A 774 24.64 13.88 10.79
CA THR A 774 24.33 14.73 9.63
C THR A 774 24.16 16.18 10.07
N ALA A 775 24.83 17.14 9.40
CA ALA A 775 24.79 18.55 9.78
C ALA A 775 25.02 19.52 8.61
N ASP A 776 24.41 20.70 8.69
CA ASP A 776 24.52 21.79 7.70
C ASP A 776 25.84 22.58 7.79
N ASN A 777 26.62 22.39 8.86
CA ASN A 777 27.98 22.91 9.03
C ASN A 777 28.89 21.70 9.35
N PRO A 778 29.36 20.98 8.32
CA PRO A 778 30.01 19.68 8.47
C PRO A 778 31.53 19.78 8.68
N ASP A 779 32.15 18.67 9.06
CA ASP A 779 33.59 18.45 8.98
C ASP A 779 33.96 17.76 7.65
N TYR A 780 33.05 16.92 7.13
CA TYR A 780 33.21 16.13 5.90
C TYR A 780 32.04 16.33 4.93
N ILE A 781 32.31 16.47 3.63
CA ILE A 781 31.29 16.53 2.57
C ILE A 781 31.60 15.46 1.52
N TYR A 782 30.64 14.61 1.19
CA TYR A 782 30.77 13.59 0.13
C TYR A 782 29.90 13.99 -1.08
N PRO A 783 30.48 14.61 -2.14
CA PRO A 783 29.71 15.13 -3.27
C PRO A 783 28.83 14.08 -3.95
N PHE A 784 29.30 12.85 -4.10
CA PHE A 784 28.50 11.73 -4.60
C PHE A 784 28.12 10.77 -3.46
N SER A 785 27.30 11.26 -2.53
CA SER A 785 26.76 10.44 -1.43
C SER A 785 26.01 9.21 -1.96
N SER A 786 25.29 9.32 -3.08
CA SER A 786 24.74 8.18 -3.82
C SER A 786 25.08 8.22 -5.32
N LEU A 787 25.13 7.02 -5.90
CA LEU A 787 25.18 6.71 -7.33
C LEU A 787 24.24 5.51 -7.64
N PHE A 788 23.12 5.41 -6.91
CA PHE A 788 22.17 4.29 -6.98
C PHE A 788 21.16 4.48 -8.12
N THR A 789 20.99 3.48 -8.99
CA THR A 789 20.15 3.60 -10.21
C THR A 789 19.08 2.51 -10.34
N GLU A 790 18.84 1.72 -9.30
CA GLU A 790 17.81 0.66 -9.25
C GLU A 790 16.42 1.17 -8.79
N LYS A 791 16.23 2.49 -8.81
CA LYS A 791 14.95 3.19 -8.62
C LYS A 791 14.46 3.72 -9.99
N THR A 792 13.44 4.59 -10.01
CA THR A 792 13.09 5.30 -11.24
C THR A 792 14.08 6.41 -11.56
N GLN A 793 14.13 6.84 -12.82
CA GLN A 793 15.02 7.93 -13.26
C GLN A 793 14.76 9.29 -12.58
N THR A 794 13.59 9.47 -11.95
CA THR A 794 13.25 10.66 -11.15
C THR A 794 13.78 10.59 -9.71
N ASP A 795 14.27 9.44 -9.26
CA ASP A 795 14.84 9.22 -7.92
C ASP A 795 16.38 9.32 -7.91
N LEU A 796 17.00 9.71 -9.03
CA LEU A 796 18.46 9.82 -9.15
C LEU A 796 19.00 11.04 -8.41
N GLU A 797 19.83 10.83 -7.40
CA GLU A 797 20.47 11.89 -6.60
C GLU A 797 21.70 12.52 -7.31
N PHE A 798 21.82 12.30 -8.62
CA PHE A 798 22.83 12.86 -9.51
C PHE A 798 22.25 13.04 -10.93
N GLN A 799 22.97 13.71 -11.81
CA GLN A 799 22.71 13.84 -13.25
C GLN A 799 23.95 13.40 -14.00
N ALA A 800 23.78 12.71 -15.13
CA ALA A 800 24.86 12.39 -16.05
C ALA A 800 24.49 12.82 -17.48
N VAL A 801 25.47 13.22 -18.27
CA VAL A 801 25.32 13.61 -19.68
C VAL A 801 26.35 12.87 -20.53
N ASN A 802 25.86 12.26 -21.61
CA ASN A 802 26.60 11.43 -22.55
C ASN A 802 27.11 12.29 -23.73
N ASP A 803 28.21 13.03 -23.55
CA ASP A 803 28.82 13.86 -24.59
C ASP A 803 29.74 13.04 -25.52
N LYS A 804 30.18 13.62 -26.66
CA LYS A 804 30.98 12.93 -27.69
C LYS A 804 32.26 12.30 -27.15
N GLU A 805 33.03 13.05 -26.35
CA GLU A 805 34.35 12.62 -25.85
C GLU A 805 34.35 12.36 -24.33
N LYS A 806 33.25 12.71 -23.65
CA LYS A 806 33.19 12.81 -22.19
C LYS A 806 31.87 12.30 -21.62
N ILE A 807 31.92 11.87 -20.37
CA ILE A 807 30.75 11.66 -19.51
C ILE A 807 30.81 12.74 -18.43
N ILE A 808 29.82 13.62 -18.39
CA ILE A 808 29.75 14.72 -17.43
C ILE A 808 28.77 14.32 -16.33
N ILE A 809 29.22 14.25 -15.07
CA ILE A 809 28.39 13.89 -13.92
C ILE A 809 28.32 15.04 -12.89
N LYS A 810 27.12 15.32 -12.38
CA LYS A 810 26.82 16.34 -11.36
C LYS A 810 25.99 15.74 -10.22
N PRO A 811 26.26 16.04 -8.94
CA PRO A 811 25.37 15.64 -7.85
C PRO A 811 24.13 16.54 -7.79
N GLN A 812 22.98 15.98 -7.42
CA GLN A 812 21.76 16.77 -7.15
C GLN A 812 21.69 17.16 -5.67
N LEU A 813 22.72 17.89 -5.21
CA LEU A 813 22.86 18.34 -3.83
C LEU A 813 22.98 19.88 -3.77
N ASN A 814 22.20 20.49 -2.89
CA ASN A 814 22.45 21.87 -2.47
C ASN A 814 23.60 21.85 -1.46
N PHE A 815 24.81 22.27 -1.87
CA PHE A 815 25.97 22.25 -0.99
C PHE A 815 25.79 23.21 0.21
N PRO A 816 26.28 22.85 1.40
CA PRO A 816 26.23 23.72 2.57
C PRO A 816 27.17 24.92 2.43
N HIS A 817 26.89 26.00 3.16
CA HIS A 817 27.83 27.13 3.28
C HIS A 817 29.08 26.70 4.05
N LEU A 818 30.26 26.91 3.47
CA LEU A 818 31.53 26.43 3.99
C LEU A 818 32.08 27.39 5.05
N ASN A 819 31.76 27.10 6.31
CA ASN A 819 32.28 27.86 7.46
C ASN A 819 33.72 27.42 7.81
N GLY A 820 34.69 28.02 7.12
CA GLY A 820 36.13 27.79 7.26
C GLY A 820 36.76 27.15 6.03
N ALA A 821 38.08 26.98 6.04
CA ALA A 821 38.81 26.42 4.90
C ALA A 821 38.71 24.88 4.85
N TYR A 822 38.31 24.35 3.69
CA TYR A 822 38.27 22.91 3.41
C TYR A 822 39.41 22.49 2.49
N ASN A 823 39.79 21.22 2.61
CA ASN A 823 40.62 20.53 1.64
C ASN A 823 39.73 19.64 0.77
N PHE A 824 39.92 19.63 -0.55
CA PHE A 824 39.32 18.60 -1.40
C PHE A 824 40.30 17.43 -1.57
N LEU A 825 39.81 16.22 -1.34
CA LEU A 825 40.55 14.96 -1.42
C LEU A 825 39.97 14.07 -2.52
N VAL A 826 40.84 13.54 -3.36
CA VAL A 826 40.53 12.51 -4.36
C VAL A 826 41.43 11.31 -4.07
N PRO A 827 40.90 10.07 -3.98
CA PRO A 827 41.74 8.88 -3.76
C PRO A 827 42.69 8.64 -4.96
N ASP A 828 43.72 7.81 -4.76
CA ASP A 828 44.48 7.30 -5.90
C ASP A 828 43.63 6.28 -6.67
N LEU A 829 43.64 6.32 -8.00
CA LEU A 829 42.95 5.33 -8.83
C LEU A 829 43.45 3.90 -8.56
N PHE A 830 44.75 3.73 -8.24
CA PHE A 830 45.33 2.45 -7.83
C PHE A 830 44.81 1.97 -6.44
N GLU A 831 44.05 2.80 -5.72
CA GLU A 831 43.39 2.47 -4.45
C GLU A 831 41.86 2.34 -4.56
N SER A 832 41.23 2.85 -5.63
CA SER A 832 39.77 2.84 -5.80
C SER A 832 39.27 1.95 -6.95
N GLU A 833 39.94 1.91 -8.10
CA GLU A 833 39.40 1.29 -9.32
C GLU A 833 40.10 0.00 -9.72
N TYR A 834 39.38 -0.89 -10.42
CA TYR A 834 39.97 -2.08 -11.06
C TYR A 834 40.58 -1.77 -12.44
N LEU A 835 39.97 -0.86 -13.20
CA LEU A 835 40.47 -0.43 -14.52
C LEU A 835 41.05 0.98 -14.41
N ILE A 836 42.36 1.11 -14.63
CA ILE A 836 43.11 2.37 -14.49
C ILE A 836 43.21 3.05 -15.86
N PRO A 837 42.45 4.13 -16.12
CA PRO A 837 42.49 4.85 -17.39
C PRO A 837 43.88 5.49 -17.60
N THR A 838 44.54 5.13 -18.70
CA THR A 838 45.96 5.40 -18.95
C THR A 838 46.17 5.81 -20.40
N LYS A 839 47.01 6.81 -20.66
CA LYS A 839 47.42 7.24 -22.00
C LYS A 839 48.89 6.95 -22.25
N PHE A 840 49.17 6.32 -23.39
CA PHE A 840 50.43 5.64 -23.66
C PHE A 840 51.28 6.46 -24.63
N LYS A 841 52.17 7.31 -24.11
CA LYS A 841 53.11 8.13 -24.89
C LYS A 841 54.43 7.40 -25.09
N ILE A 842 55.15 7.74 -26.16
CA ILE A 842 56.51 7.25 -26.41
C ILE A 842 57.47 8.44 -26.45
N SER A 843 58.49 8.39 -25.60
CA SER A 843 59.69 9.25 -25.66
C SER A 843 60.79 8.55 -26.49
N GLN A 844 61.98 9.14 -26.59
CA GLN A 844 63.10 8.53 -27.30
C GLN A 844 63.49 7.16 -26.68
N ASP A 845 63.66 7.13 -25.35
CA ASP A 845 64.20 5.97 -24.63
C ASP A 845 63.22 5.38 -23.59
N SER A 846 61.93 5.75 -23.63
CA SER A 846 60.95 5.34 -22.61
C SER A 846 59.49 5.34 -23.10
N LEU A 847 58.72 4.36 -22.63
CA LEU A 847 57.26 4.37 -22.62
C LEU A 847 56.78 5.21 -21.41
N ILE A 848 55.95 6.21 -21.65
CA ILE A 848 55.41 7.10 -20.61
C ILE A 848 53.90 6.86 -20.49
N LEU A 849 53.45 6.54 -19.27
CA LEU A 849 52.06 6.19 -18.96
C LEU A 849 51.41 7.31 -18.15
N GLU A 850 50.67 8.19 -18.84
CA GLU A 850 49.91 9.30 -18.25
C GLU A 850 48.60 8.75 -17.66
N ILE A 851 48.49 8.71 -16.33
CA ILE A 851 47.29 8.23 -15.62
C ILE A 851 46.19 9.31 -15.65
N LEU A 852 45.06 8.98 -16.29
CA LEU A 852 43.98 9.92 -16.61
C LEU A 852 42.96 10.03 -15.46
N TYR A 853 43.23 10.93 -14.52
CA TYR A 853 42.28 11.28 -13.47
C TYR A 853 41.03 12.00 -14.05
N PRO A 854 39.83 11.79 -13.49
CA PRO A 854 38.64 12.56 -13.87
C PRO A 854 38.83 14.07 -13.62
N ASP A 855 38.42 14.89 -14.58
CA ASP A 855 38.49 16.35 -14.51
C ASP A 855 37.42 16.87 -13.54
N VAL A 856 37.79 17.32 -12.35
CA VAL A 856 36.86 17.94 -11.40
C VAL A 856 36.77 19.44 -11.68
N PHE A 857 35.56 20.01 -11.61
CA PHE A 857 35.30 21.44 -11.70
C PHE A 857 34.50 21.90 -10.49
N ILE A 858 34.94 23.01 -9.89
CA ILE A 858 34.25 23.68 -8.78
C ILE A 858 34.04 25.14 -9.19
N ASN A 859 32.79 25.62 -9.14
CA ASN A 859 32.40 26.96 -9.59
C ASN A 859 32.85 27.27 -11.04
N GLY A 860 32.80 26.27 -11.92
CA GLY A 860 33.29 26.36 -13.31
C GLY A 860 34.82 26.37 -13.46
N LYS A 861 35.60 26.53 -12.39
CA LYS A 861 37.07 26.44 -12.43
C LYS A 861 37.50 24.97 -12.45
N LYS A 862 38.26 24.57 -13.47
CA LYS A 862 38.91 23.26 -13.50
C LYS A 862 39.90 23.14 -12.35
N ILE A 863 39.81 22.02 -11.64
CA ILE A 863 40.78 21.61 -10.64
C ILE A 863 41.95 20.93 -11.35
N THR A 864 43.11 21.58 -11.32
CA THR A 864 44.36 20.99 -11.82
C THR A 864 44.97 20.10 -10.75
N PHE A 865 45.38 18.90 -11.16
CA PHE A 865 46.23 18.00 -10.39
C PHE A 865 47.45 17.67 -11.23
N ASP A 866 48.59 17.42 -10.59
CA ASP A 866 49.76 16.88 -11.27
C ASP A 866 49.39 15.55 -11.94
N GLN A 867 49.70 15.42 -13.23
CA GLN A 867 49.49 14.16 -13.94
C GLN A 867 50.52 13.16 -13.45
N ARG A 868 50.06 11.97 -13.04
CA ARG A 868 50.96 10.90 -12.63
C ARG A 868 51.44 10.21 -13.89
N GLU A 869 52.69 10.42 -14.24
CA GLU A 869 53.37 9.68 -15.31
C GLU A 869 54.18 8.54 -14.70
N LEU A 870 54.02 7.33 -15.22
CA LEU A 870 54.92 6.20 -14.94
C LEU A 870 55.85 6.06 -16.15
N VAL A 871 57.17 6.13 -15.91
CA VAL A 871 58.18 6.02 -16.96
C VAL A 871 58.75 4.61 -16.93
N VAL A 872 58.67 3.90 -18.06
CA VAL A 872 59.25 2.57 -18.25
C VAL A 872 60.33 2.68 -19.33
N PRO A 873 61.61 2.40 -19.02
CA PRO A 873 62.69 2.50 -20.00
C PRO A 873 62.51 1.48 -21.12
N LEU A 874 63.00 1.82 -22.32
CA LEU A 874 63.08 0.92 -23.46
C LEU A 874 64.50 0.36 -23.60
N SER A 875 64.60 -0.89 -23.99
CA SER A 875 65.84 -1.67 -24.01
C SER A 875 66.44 -1.74 -25.42
N SER A 876 65.60 -1.74 -26.45
CA SER A 876 66.02 -2.04 -27.83
C SER A 876 65.09 -1.52 -28.94
N ILE A 877 63.80 -1.24 -28.68
CA ILE A 877 62.85 -0.95 -29.76
C ILE A 877 62.87 0.51 -30.25
N GLY A 878 63.39 0.73 -31.47
CA GLY A 878 63.32 2.01 -32.15
C GLY A 878 61.88 2.36 -32.59
N LYS A 879 61.35 3.50 -32.11
CA LYS A 879 60.08 4.14 -32.52
C LYS A 879 58.91 3.15 -32.79
N PRO A 880 58.34 2.50 -31.76
CA PRO A 880 57.16 1.66 -31.90
C PRO A 880 55.99 2.39 -32.58
N THR A 881 55.27 1.67 -33.44
CA THR A 881 54.07 2.17 -34.15
C THR A 881 52.77 1.56 -33.62
N GLN A 882 52.86 0.49 -32.83
CA GLN A 882 51.75 -0.17 -32.15
C GLN A 882 52.13 -0.53 -30.71
N ILE A 883 51.12 -0.49 -29.83
CA ILE A 883 51.20 -0.91 -28.43
C ILE A 883 50.09 -1.93 -28.21
N VAL A 884 50.45 -3.17 -27.86
CA VAL A 884 49.51 -4.26 -27.61
C VAL A 884 49.43 -4.52 -26.11
N LEU A 885 48.26 -4.26 -25.53
CA LEU A 885 47.91 -4.54 -24.14
C LEU A 885 47.30 -5.94 -24.11
N THR A 886 48.11 -6.94 -23.76
CA THR A 886 47.75 -8.35 -24.01
C THR A 886 46.66 -8.85 -23.07
N ASP A 887 46.66 -8.43 -21.81
CA ASP A 887 45.75 -8.90 -20.75
C ASP A 887 44.29 -8.48 -20.99
N ILE A 888 44.10 -7.37 -21.70
CA ILE A 888 42.79 -6.86 -22.13
C ILE A 888 42.52 -7.08 -23.63
N ASN A 889 43.43 -7.76 -24.34
CA ASN A 889 43.42 -7.99 -25.79
C ASN A 889 43.11 -6.72 -26.62
N HIS A 890 43.90 -5.66 -26.42
CA HIS A 890 43.69 -4.37 -27.10
C HIS A 890 44.98 -3.89 -27.79
N THR A 891 44.87 -3.36 -29.01
CA THR A 891 45.98 -2.75 -29.75
C THR A 891 45.68 -1.28 -30.01
N ILE A 892 46.59 -0.40 -29.59
CA ILE A 892 46.48 1.06 -29.74
C ILE A 892 47.72 1.64 -30.42
N ARG A 893 47.63 2.89 -30.84
CA ARG A 893 48.76 3.69 -31.34
C ARG A 893 49.40 4.52 -30.22
N PRO A 894 50.68 4.89 -30.34
CA PRO A 894 51.30 5.86 -29.43
C PRO A 894 50.50 7.17 -29.38
N GLY A 895 50.24 7.65 -28.17
CA GLY A 895 49.41 8.84 -27.88
C GLY A 895 47.94 8.56 -27.60
N GLU A 896 47.44 7.36 -27.89
CA GLU A 896 46.07 6.94 -27.57
C GLU A 896 45.92 6.49 -26.11
N ALA A 897 44.66 6.36 -25.65
CA ALA A 897 44.32 5.96 -24.29
C ALA A 897 43.69 4.56 -24.24
N SER A 898 43.90 3.86 -23.13
CA SER A 898 43.30 2.58 -22.82
C SER A 898 43.26 2.36 -21.30
N TYR A 899 43.22 1.11 -20.84
CA TYR A 899 43.19 0.75 -19.42
C TYR A 899 44.33 -0.20 -19.05
N LEU A 900 44.85 -0.04 -17.83
CA LEU A 900 45.62 -1.07 -17.12
C LEU A 900 44.70 -1.74 -16.08
N GLN A 901 44.94 -3.02 -15.76
CA GLN A 901 44.28 -3.70 -14.64
C GLN A 901 45.03 -3.40 -13.33
N ASN A 902 44.28 -3.13 -12.26
CA ASN A 902 44.84 -2.81 -10.93
C ASN A 902 45.11 -4.06 -10.09
N ASN A 903 46.10 -3.99 -9.21
CA ASN A 903 46.66 -5.09 -8.43
C ASN A 903 47.00 -6.33 -9.31
N TYR A 904 47.55 -6.09 -10.50
CA TYR A 904 47.71 -7.07 -11.57
C TYR A 904 49.03 -6.86 -12.35
N LEU A 905 49.62 -7.94 -12.87
CA LEU A 905 50.83 -7.91 -13.69
C LEU A 905 50.46 -7.67 -15.16
N ASN A 906 50.48 -6.41 -15.59
CA ASN A 906 50.11 -6.01 -16.95
C ASN A 906 51.25 -6.27 -17.91
N THR A 907 50.97 -6.85 -19.08
CA THR A 907 51.95 -7.22 -20.12
C THR A 907 51.70 -6.43 -21.41
N ILE A 908 52.66 -5.58 -21.75
CA ILE A 908 52.62 -4.62 -22.86
C ILE A 908 53.65 -5.03 -23.91
N ILE A 909 53.21 -5.27 -25.15
CA ILE A 909 54.12 -5.54 -26.27
C ILE A 909 54.15 -4.32 -27.19
N LEU A 910 55.31 -3.68 -27.26
CA LEU A 910 55.61 -2.61 -28.22
C LEU A 910 56.05 -3.23 -29.55
N LYS A 911 55.57 -2.70 -30.67
CA LYS A 911 55.90 -3.23 -32.01
C LYS A 911 56.21 -2.12 -33.01
N ASN A 912 57.23 -2.32 -33.83
CA ASN A 912 57.44 -1.58 -35.08
C ASN A 912 57.32 -2.57 -36.27
N LYS A 913 57.94 -2.29 -37.43
CA LYS A 913 57.90 -3.19 -38.60
C LYS A 913 58.86 -4.38 -38.55
N GLU A 914 59.89 -4.30 -37.70
CA GLU A 914 61.09 -5.13 -37.76
C GLU A 914 61.38 -5.85 -36.42
N SER A 915 60.84 -5.34 -35.31
CA SER A 915 61.07 -5.85 -33.95
C SER A 915 59.87 -5.62 -33.02
N GLN A 916 59.88 -6.35 -31.90
CA GLN A 916 58.96 -6.19 -30.78
C GLN A 916 59.70 -6.24 -29.44
N GLU A 917 59.25 -5.47 -28.46
CA GLU A 917 59.78 -5.47 -27.09
C GLU A 917 58.63 -5.71 -26.11
N VAL A 918 58.85 -6.53 -25.08
CA VAL A 918 57.84 -6.93 -24.09
C VAL A 918 58.18 -6.31 -22.75
N LEU A 919 57.24 -5.53 -22.19
CA LEU A 919 57.35 -4.85 -20.91
C LEU A 919 56.29 -5.41 -19.95
N THR A 920 56.64 -5.53 -18.67
CA THR A 920 55.70 -5.97 -17.62
C THR A 920 55.61 -4.94 -16.50
N ILE A 921 54.40 -4.65 -16.04
CA ILE A 921 54.11 -3.62 -15.04
C ILE A 921 53.20 -4.21 -13.97
N ASP A 922 53.77 -4.44 -12.79
CA ASP A 922 53.03 -4.89 -11.61
C ASP A 922 52.35 -3.69 -10.94
N THR A 923 51.04 -3.55 -11.12
CA THR A 923 50.29 -2.43 -10.54
C THR A 923 50.04 -2.58 -9.03
N ALA A 924 50.23 -3.77 -8.45
CA ALA A 924 50.17 -3.95 -7.00
C ALA A 924 51.38 -3.32 -6.28
N LYS A 925 52.52 -3.19 -6.97
CA LYS A 925 53.75 -2.54 -6.45
C LYS A 925 53.76 -1.01 -6.57
N ILE A 926 52.75 -0.40 -7.20
CA ILE A 926 52.68 1.05 -7.39
C ILE A 926 52.29 1.75 -6.06
N GLN A 927 53.17 2.63 -5.55
CA GLN A 927 52.91 3.42 -4.35
C GLN A 927 51.66 4.28 -4.51
N LYS A 928 50.70 4.17 -3.59
CA LYS A 928 49.39 4.84 -3.67
C LYS A 928 49.46 6.23 -3.03
N GLN A 929 49.00 7.27 -3.73
CA GLN A 929 49.10 8.68 -3.33
C GLN A 929 47.80 9.44 -3.63
N ALA A 930 46.93 9.57 -2.62
CA ALA A 930 45.73 10.38 -2.71
C ALA A 930 46.06 11.87 -2.98
N LYS A 931 45.27 12.51 -3.84
CA LYS A 931 45.48 13.89 -4.29
C LYS A 931 44.71 14.87 -3.40
N LYS A 932 45.34 16.00 -3.05
CA LYS A 932 44.82 16.98 -2.08
C LYS A 932 44.99 18.43 -2.57
N ILE A 933 43.90 19.18 -2.58
CA ILE A 933 43.89 20.66 -2.70
C ILE A 933 43.53 21.27 -1.36
N LYS A 934 44.14 22.42 -1.03
CA LYS A 934 43.85 23.23 0.17
C LYS A 934 43.01 24.45 -0.22
N GLY A 935 42.19 24.95 0.71
CA GLY A 935 41.52 26.25 0.56
C GLY A 935 40.37 26.26 -0.45
N VAL A 936 39.52 25.23 -0.43
CA VAL A 936 38.29 25.24 -1.23
C VAL A 936 37.21 26.06 -0.51
N GLU A 937 36.67 27.04 -1.24
CA GLU A 937 35.60 27.96 -0.83
C GLU A 937 34.20 27.42 -1.17
N ASN A 938 33.16 28.20 -0.89
CA ASN A 938 31.74 27.88 -1.16
C ASN A 938 31.50 27.27 -2.56
N ILE A 939 30.75 26.16 -2.60
CA ILE A 939 30.47 25.41 -3.83
C ILE A 939 29.07 25.77 -4.34
N ASN A 940 29.02 26.39 -5.52
CA ASN A 940 27.79 26.74 -6.25
C ASN A 940 27.56 25.85 -7.48
N ASP A 941 28.63 25.40 -8.14
CA ASP A 941 28.61 24.34 -9.18
C ASP A 941 29.67 23.30 -8.85
N PHE A 942 29.32 22.02 -8.93
CA PHE A 942 30.25 20.90 -8.83
C PHE A 942 29.96 19.93 -9.98
N ARG A 943 30.98 19.60 -10.76
CA ARG A 943 30.87 18.55 -11.79
C ARG A 943 32.18 17.81 -11.96
N VAL A 944 32.09 16.58 -12.44
CA VAL A 944 33.24 15.77 -12.85
C VAL A 944 33.05 15.37 -14.30
N GLU A 945 34.11 15.51 -15.10
CA GLU A 945 34.15 15.12 -16.50
C GLU A 945 35.11 13.92 -16.65
N ILE A 946 34.57 12.80 -17.11
CA ILE A 946 35.30 11.54 -17.30
C ILE A 946 35.54 11.36 -18.80
N VAL A 947 36.78 11.14 -19.21
CA VAL A 947 37.12 10.94 -20.64
C VAL A 947 36.62 9.58 -21.11
N LYS A 948 35.95 9.53 -22.26
CA LYS A 948 35.58 8.27 -22.92
C LYS A 948 36.80 7.63 -23.57
N ILE A 949 37.09 6.39 -23.20
CA ILE A 949 38.24 5.64 -23.72
C ILE A 949 37.74 4.51 -24.61
N LYS A 950 38.07 4.60 -25.90
CA LYS A 950 37.85 3.51 -26.87
C LYS A 950 38.70 2.31 -26.43
N SER A 951 38.01 1.23 -26.12
CA SER A 951 38.57 0.04 -25.48
C SER A 951 37.62 -1.14 -25.67
N PRO A 952 38.07 -2.39 -25.42
CA PRO A 952 37.19 -3.55 -25.52
C PRO A 952 36.02 -3.51 -24.51
N PHE A 953 36.13 -2.71 -23.46
CA PHE A 953 35.13 -2.58 -22.40
C PHE A 953 34.10 -1.45 -22.64
N ALA A 954 34.24 -0.70 -23.74
CA ALA A 954 33.36 0.41 -24.10
C ALA A 954 32.57 0.07 -25.37
N TYR A 955 31.25 0.26 -25.32
CA TYR A 955 30.33 -0.10 -26.41
C TYR A 955 29.37 1.04 -26.75
N GLU A 956 29.24 1.29 -28.06
CA GLU A 956 28.42 2.36 -28.64
C GLU A 956 27.60 1.79 -29.80
N ASP A 957 26.43 2.39 -30.10
CA ASP A 957 25.57 2.07 -31.25
C ASP A 957 25.08 0.60 -31.34
N ILE A 958 25.06 -0.17 -30.23
CA ILE A 958 24.71 -1.62 -30.25
C ILE A 958 23.40 -1.88 -31.02
N ILE A 959 22.39 -1.06 -30.76
CA ILE A 959 21.07 -1.17 -31.37
C ILE A 959 21.08 -0.80 -32.87
N LYS A 960 21.91 0.18 -33.28
CA LYS A 960 22.03 0.60 -34.69
C LYS A 960 22.80 -0.43 -35.51
N LYS A 961 23.79 -1.09 -34.88
CA LYS A 961 24.59 -2.20 -35.43
C LYS A 961 23.82 -3.53 -35.51
N LYS A 962 22.65 -3.61 -34.88
CA LYS A 962 21.81 -4.83 -34.75
C LYS A 962 22.50 -5.99 -34.03
N ASP A 963 23.38 -5.67 -33.09
CA ASP A 963 24.12 -6.62 -32.25
C ASP A 963 23.26 -7.03 -31.04
N TYR A 964 22.12 -7.68 -31.32
CA TYR A 964 21.17 -8.19 -30.33
C TYR A 964 20.29 -9.30 -30.89
N GLN A 965 19.63 -10.05 -30.00
CA GLN A 965 18.59 -11.02 -30.32
C GLN A 965 17.23 -10.51 -29.81
N ILE A 966 16.13 -10.97 -30.42
CA ILE A 966 14.78 -10.73 -29.91
C ILE A 966 14.11 -12.07 -29.60
N THR A 967 13.68 -12.24 -28.37
CA THR A 967 12.92 -13.41 -27.91
C THR A 967 11.45 -13.02 -27.75
N THR A 968 10.55 -13.75 -28.40
CA THR A 968 9.10 -13.53 -28.34
C THR A 968 8.40 -14.84 -27.91
N PRO A 969 7.31 -14.81 -27.13
CA PRO A 969 6.66 -16.03 -26.66
C PRO A 969 6.13 -16.87 -27.82
N ALA A 970 6.32 -18.19 -27.77
CA ALA A 970 5.84 -19.11 -28.82
C ALA A 970 4.31 -19.02 -29.03
N ASP A 971 3.56 -18.79 -27.95
CA ASP A 971 2.10 -18.63 -27.94
C ASP A 971 1.62 -17.19 -28.24
N ALA A 972 2.51 -16.27 -28.62
CA ALA A 972 2.12 -14.89 -28.95
C ALA A 972 1.17 -14.88 -30.17
N PRO A 973 -0.02 -14.24 -30.10
CA PRO A 973 -0.95 -14.21 -31.23
C PRO A 973 -0.29 -13.58 -32.47
N LYS A 974 -0.34 -14.26 -33.62
CA LYS A 974 0.33 -13.84 -34.88
C LYS A 974 -0.39 -12.69 -35.61
N THR A 975 -0.96 -11.73 -34.87
CA THR A 975 -1.60 -10.52 -35.39
C THR A 975 -0.56 -9.47 -35.81
N ALA A 976 -0.95 -8.50 -36.64
CA ALA A 976 -0.05 -7.44 -37.09
C ALA A 976 0.54 -6.63 -35.92
N ASP A 977 -0.29 -6.29 -34.93
CA ASP A 977 0.07 -5.54 -33.73
C ASP A 977 1.20 -6.15 -32.89
N ASN A 978 1.42 -7.46 -32.98
CA ASN A 978 2.39 -8.21 -32.16
C ASN A 978 3.75 -8.39 -32.86
N LYS A 979 3.97 -7.75 -34.01
CA LYS A 979 5.23 -7.86 -34.74
C LYS A 979 6.30 -6.94 -34.13
N SER A 980 7.02 -7.48 -33.15
CA SER A 980 8.35 -6.96 -32.79
C SER A 980 9.26 -7.05 -34.02
N LYS A 981 9.98 -5.97 -34.37
CA LYS A 981 10.88 -5.92 -35.53
C LYS A 981 11.94 -4.83 -35.33
N ASP A 982 13.18 -5.13 -35.72
CA ASP A 982 14.31 -4.22 -35.58
C ASP A 982 14.35 -3.70 -34.13
N ASN A 983 14.35 -2.39 -33.88
CA ASN A 983 14.40 -1.85 -32.53
C ASN A 983 13.04 -1.53 -31.88
N PHE A 984 11.95 -2.02 -32.47
CA PHE A 984 10.58 -1.87 -31.99
C PHE A 984 10.05 -3.19 -31.41
N LEU A 985 9.65 -3.17 -30.15
CA LEU A 985 9.10 -4.31 -29.42
C LEU A 985 7.60 -4.12 -29.20
N ALA A 986 6.81 -5.15 -29.48
CA ALA A 986 5.35 -5.14 -29.36
C ALA A 986 4.78 -6.51 -28.97
N VAL A 987 3.83 -6.53 -28.02
CA VAL A 987 3.22 -7.77 -27.50
C VAL A 987 1.85 -7.53 -26.85
N ARG A 988 0.89 -8.46 -27.04
CA ARG A 988 -0.47 -8.47 -26.43
C ARG A 988 -0.72 -9.63 -25.44
N SER A 989 0.26 -10.50 -25.23
CA SER A 989 0.21 -11.61 -24.27
C SER A 989 1.63 -12.08 -23.94
N GLY A 990 1.96 -12.20 -22.65
CA GLY A 990 3.32 -12.50 -22.21
C GLY A 990 4.28 -11.31 -22.38
N SER A 991 5.56 -11.60 -22.60
CA SER A 991 6.63 -10.60 -22.71
C SER A 991 7.54 -10.89 -23.89
N THR A 992 7.88 -9.86 -24.66
CA THR A 992 8.93 -9.89 -25.68
C THR A 992 10.16 -9.18 -25.14
N GLU A 993 11.35 -9.64 -25.50
CA GLU A 993 12.62 -9.13 -24.96
C GLU A 993 13.65 -8.91 -26.07
N LEU A 994 14.40 -7.82 -25.97
CA LEU A 994 15.63 -7.58 -26.74
C LEU A 994 16.83 -7.79 -25.82
N SER A 995 17.75 -8.67 -26.20
CA SER A 995 18.82 -9.16 -25.33
C SER A 995 20.17 -9.21 -26.06
N PHE A 996 21.26 -8.85 -25.40
CA PHE A 996 22.62 -8.96 -25.93
C PHE A 996 23.65 -9.21 -24.82
N TRP A 997 24.76 -9.87 -25.16
CA TRP A 997 25.82 -10.28 -24.22
C TRP A 997 27.18 -9.71 -24.60
N LYS A 998 28.05 -9.51 -23.61
CA LYS A 998 29.40 -8.95 -23.76
C LYS A 998 30.40 -9.70 -22.88
N GLY A 999 30.96 -10.77 -23.44
CA GLY A 999 31.77 -11.79 -22.75
C GLY A 999 33.07 -11.32 -22.08
N ASN A 1000 33.56 -10.13 -22.42
CA ASN A 1000 34.85 -9.59 -21.99
C ASN A 1000 34.77 -8.53 -20.89
N LEU A 1001 33.58 -8.29 -20.30
CA LEU A 1001 33.40 -7.28 -19.26
C LEU A 1001 33.77 -7.84 -17.87
N PRO A 1002 34.92 -7.49 -17.24
CA PRO A 1002 35.28 -7.94 -15.90
C PRO A 1002 34.29 -7.51 -14.82
N HIS A 1003 33.94 -8.43 -13.92
CA HIS A 1003 32.98 -8.16 -12.83
C HIS A 1003 33.56 -7.29 -11.71
N GLN A 1004 34.89 -7.17 -11.65
CA GLN A 1004 35.59 -6.27 -10.72
C GLN A 1004 35.49 -4.80 -11.14
N ALA A 1005 35.17 -4.52 -12.41
CA ALA A 1005 34.99 -3.16 -12.92
C ALA A 1005 33.58 -2.63 -12.63
N SER A 1006 33.48 -1.30 -12.54
CA SER A 1006 32.19 -0.59 -12.52
C SER A 1006 31.94 0.09 -13.86
N TYR A 1007 30.66 0.25 -14.22
CA TYR A 1007 30.21 0.72 -15.52
C TYR A 1007 29.06 1.72 -15.42
N ILE A 1008 28.98 2.62 -16.38
CA ILE A 1008 27.82 3.49 -16.62
C ILE A 1008 27.20 3.16 -17.99
N MET A 1009 25.88 3.12 -18.02
CA MET A 1009 25.06 2.83 -19.20
C MET A 1009 24.12 3.99 -19.49
N PHE A 1010 23.92 4.24 -20.77
CA PHE A 1010 22.96 5.21 -21.28
C PHE A 1010 22.02 4.52 -22.29
N ALA A 1011 20.72 4.48 -21.97
CA ALA A 1011 19.70 3.79 -22.76
C ALA A 1011 18.60 4.76 -23.23
N MET A 1012 18.45 4.95 -24.53
CA MET A 1012 17.41 5.84 -25.08
C MET A 1012 16.13 5.05 -25.38
N VAL A 1013 15.16 5.09 -24.48
CA VAL A 1013 13.93 4.28 -24.58
C VAL A 1013 12.68 5.15 -24.74
N GLU A 1014 11.82 4.79 -25.69
CA GLU A 1014 10.49 5.36 -25.86
C GLU A 1014 9.44 4.28 -25.53
N ASN A 1015 8.81 4.39 -24.34
CA ASN A 1015 7.61 3.63 -24.03
C ASN A 1015 6.41 4.26 -24.78
N ILE A 1016 5.67 3.44 -25.52
CA ILE A 1016 4.56 3.87 -26.39
C ILE A 1016 3.21 3.43 -25.79
N SER A 1017 3.13 2.20 -25.26
CA SER A 1017 1.94 1.67 -24.60
C SER A 1017 2.26 0.54 -23.63
N GLY A 1018 1.41 0.34 -22.61
CA GLY A 1018 1.60 -0.69 -21.59
C GLY A 1018 2.58 -0.31 -20.48
N LEU A 1019 3.19 -1.32 -19.85
CA LEU A 1019 4.11 -1.12 -18.72
C LEU A 1019 5.41 -0.41 -19.14
N PRO A 1020 6.03 0.38 -18.24
CA PRO A 1020 7.42 0.84 -18.41
C PRO A 1020 8.36 -0.35 -18.66
N VAL A 1021 9.29 -0.18 -19.60
CA VAL A 1021 10.23 -1.24 -20.01
C VAL A 1021 11.03 -1.69 -18.79
N SER A 1022 11.04 -2.99 -18.53
CA SER A 1022 11.96 -3.57 -17.55
C SER A 1022 13.34 -3.64 -18.19
N PHE A 1023 14.37 -3.25 -17.44
CA PHE A 1023 15.75 -3.50 -17.83
C PHE A 1023 16.46 -4.27 -16.72
N TYR A 1024 17.22 -5.29 -17.10
CA TYR A 1024 18.13 -5.94 -16.17
C TYR A 1024 19.48 -6.27 -16.80
N VAL A 1025 20.50 -6.32 -15.95
CA VAL A 1025 21.81 -6.88 -16.27
C VAL A 1025 21.93 -8.21 -15.56
N ASP A 1026 22.20 -9.27 -16.31
CA ASP A 1026 22.41 -10.61 -15.79
C ASP A 1026 23.90 -10.98 -15.79
N ASN A 1027 24.25 -11.86 -14.86
CA ASN A 1027 25.55 -12.50 -14.72
C ASN A 1027 25.36 -13.98 -15.13
N PRO A 1028 25.77 -14.39 -16.34
CA PRO A 1028 25.54 -15.76 -16.83
C PRO A 1028 26.24 -16.84 -16.00
N SER A 1029 27.40 -16.53 -15.40
CA SER A 1029 28.14 -17.43 -14.52
C SER A 1029 27.38 -17.73 -13.22
N GLU A 1030 26.71 -16.72 -12.65
CA GLU A 1030 25.86 -16.89 -11.47
C GLU A 1030 24.38 -17.13 -11.77
N LYS A 1031 23.93 -16.95 -13.02
CA LYS A 1031 22.52 -16.92 -13.41
C LYS A 1031 21.70 -16.05 -12.45
N ARG A 1032 22.22 -14.84 -12.19
CA ARG A 1032 21.71 -13.86 -11.21
C ARG A 1032 21.54 -12.50 -11.91
N ALA A 1033 20.50 -11.75 -11.56
CA ALA A 1033 20.41 -10.34 -11.96
C ALA A 1033 21.24 -9.48 -10.99
N GLU A 1034 22.21 -8.73 -11.52
CA GLU A 1034 23.07 -7.84 -10.73
C GLU A 1034 22.46 -6.43 -10.60
N LEU A 1035 21.66 -6.03 -11.60
CA LEU A 1035 20.91 -4.78 -11.65
C LEU A 1035 19.53 -5.05 -12.26
N GLU A 1036 18.47 -4.52 -11.64
CA GLU A 1036 17.11 -4.50 -12.19
C GLU A 1036 16.53 -3.09 -12.04
N ALA A 1037 16.06 -2.48 -13.12
CA ALA A 1037 15.48 -1.13 -13.16
C ALA A 1037 14.20 -1.04 -14.04
N ARG A 1038 13.43 0.04 -13.88
CA ARG A 1038 12.32 0.42 -14.77
C ARG A 1038 12.70 1.66 -15.57
N LEU A 1039 12.63 1.57 -16.89
CA LEU A 1039 13.04 2.66 -17.78
C LEU A 1039 11.86 3.54 -18.17
N ASN A 1040 12.05 4.85 -18.04
CA ASN A 1040 11.04 5.87 -18.28
C ASN A 1040 11.24 6.51 -19.67
N GLY A 1041 10.13 6.84 -20.33
CA GLY A 1041 10.12 7.13 -21.76
C GLY A 1041 10.63 8.52 -22.18
N LYS A 1042 11.13 8.60 -23.42
CA LYS A 1042 11.47 9.82 -24.20
C LYS A 1042 12.67 10.63 -23.71
N LYS A 1043 13.46 10.12 -22.78
CA LYS A 1043 14.79 10.65 -22.43
C LYS A 1043 15.83 9.53 -22.41
N GLU A 1044 17.10 9.93 -22.42
CA GLU A 1044 18.20 9.02 -22.08
C GLU A 1044 18.04 8.57 -20.62
N ASN A 1045 18.06 7.25 -20.39
CA ASN A 1045 18.01 6.64 -19.07
C ASN A 1045 19.44 6.32 -18.64
N ILE A 1046 19.81 6.72 -17.43
CA ILE A 1046 21.14 6.54 -16.84
C ILE A 1046 21.09 5.37 -15.86
N LEU A 1047 22.02 4.43 -15.98
CA LEU A 1047 22.17 3.31 -15.06
C LEU A 1047 23.65 3.11 -14.72
N ILE A 1048 23.94 2.70 -13.48
CA ILE A 1048 25.29 2.44 -13.00
C ILE A 1048 25.33 1.02 -12.42
N LEU A 1049 26.19 0.18 -13.00
CA LEU A 1049 26.52 -1.14 -12.51
C LEU A 1049 27.85 -1.04 -11.74
N PRO A 1050 27.85 -1.06 -10.39
CA PRO A 1050 29.09 -1.16 -9.63
C PRO A 1050 29.70 -2.56 -9.79
N LYS A 1051 30.91 -2.76 -9.26
CA LYS A 1051 31.52 -4.10 -9.07
C LYS A 1051 30.47 -5.10 -8.56
N SER A 1052 30.36 -6.25 -9.23
CA SER A 1052 29.44 -7.31 -8.82
C SER A 1052 30.14 -8.46 -8.09
N GLN A 1053 31.38 -8.80 -8.47
CA GLN A 1053 32.22 -9.86 -7.88
C GLN A 1053 33.73 -9.54 -8.02
N ASP A 1054 34.59 -10.32 -7.37
CA ASP A 1054 36.07 -10.24 -7.51
C ASP A 1054 36.65 -11.09 -8.66
N TYR A 1055 35.80 -11.81 -9.39
CA TYR A 1055 36.17 -12.74 -10.45
C TYR A 1055 35.03 -12.88 -11.47
N PHE A 1056 35.29 -13.62 -12.56
CA PHE A 1056 34.50 -13.70 -13.79
C PHE A 1056 34.53 -12.45 -14.69
N GLN A 1057 34.09 -12.70 -15.93
CA GLN A 1057 33.73 -11.72 -16.94
C GLN A 1057 32.32 -12.09 -17.46
N GLU A 1058 31.84 -11.40 -18.49
CA GLU A 1058 30.53 -11.55 -19.14
C GLU A 1058 29.32 -10.97 -18.39
N TYR A 1059 28.59 -10.09 -19.06
CA TYR A 1059 27.24 -9.66 -18.67
C TYR A 1059 26.25 -9.80 -19.84
N GLY A 1060 25.02 -10.18 -19.54
CA GLY A 1060 23.86 -10.04 -20.43
C GLY A 1060 23.05 -8.77 -20.10
N PHE A 1061 22.47 -8.15 -21.12
CA PHE A 1061 21.71 -6.90 -21.02
C PHE A 1061 20.35 -7.08 -21.70
N HIS A 1062 19.27 -6.83 -20.96
CA HIS A 1062 17.93 -7.30 -21.31
C HIS A 1062 16.89 -6.18 -21.24
N PHE A 1063 16.13 -5.98 -22.31
CA PHE A 1063 15.03 -5.01 -22.41
C PHE A 1063 13.69 -5.73 -22.59
N THR A 1064 12.96 -5.95 -21.50
CA THR A 1064 11.72 -6.71 -21.50
C THR A 1064 10.50 -5.79 -21.62
N VAL A 1065 9.72 -5.94 -22.70
CA VAL A 1065 8.39 -5.33 -22.86
C VAL A 1065 7.34 -6.38 -22.50
N LYS A 1066 6.55 -6.10 -21.45
CA LYS A 1066 5.61 -7.05 -20.86
C LYS A 1066 4.17 -6.57 -21.00
N SER A 1067 3.35 -7.39 -21.65
CA SER A 1067 1.89 -7.25 -21.68
C SER A 1067 1.27 -7.86 -20.43
N VAL A 1068 0.11 -7.33 -20.04
CA VAL A 1068 -0.68 -7.81 -18.90
C VAL A 1068 -2.13 -7.95 -19.36
N GLY A 1069 -2.69 -9.15 -19.19
CA GLY A 1069 -4.01 -9.48 -19.72
C GLY A 1069 -3.99 -9.60 -21.24
N SER A 1070 -4.66 -8.67 -21.92
CA SER A 1070 -4.73 -8.58 -23.39
C SER A 1070 -4.35 -7.19 -23.92
N GLU A 1071 -3.79 -6.32 -23.06
CA GLU A 1071 -3.39 -4.98 -23.44
C GLU A 1071 -2.13 -5.00 -24.31
N LEU A 1072 -2.13 -4.20 -25.37
CA LEU A 1072 -0.97 -4.01 -26.22
C LEU A 1072 0.10 -3.22 -25.45
N ALA A 1073 1.27 -3.83 -25.27
CA ALA A 1073 2.47 -3.19 -24.75
C ALA A 1073 3.47 -2.99 -25.89
N GLN A 1074 3.98 -1.77 -26.03
CA GLN A 1074 4.89 -1.37 -27.11
C GLN A 1074 5.95 -0.41 -26.59
N ALA A 1075 7.20 -0.64 -26.98
CA ALA A 1075 8.29 0.31 -26.77
C ALA A 1075 9.31 0.24 -27.91
N LYS A 1076 10.11 1.30 -28.03
CA LYS A 1076 11.21 1.40 -28.98
C LYS A 1076 12.50 1.69 -28.23
N ILE A 1077 13.54 0.90 -28.47
CA ILE A 1077 14.87 1.09 -27.89
C ILE A 1077 15.68 1.82 -28.97
N ASN A 1078 15.86 3.13 -28.87
CA ASN A 1078 16.51 3.90 -29.93
C ASN A 1078 18.05 3.76 -29.90
N ASP A 1079 18.64 3.64 -28.71
CA ASP A 1079 20.09 3.53 -28.56
C ASP A 1079 20.50 2.91 -27.22
N PHE A 1080 21.72 2.36 -27.16
CA PHE A 1080 22.38 1.93 -25.94
C PHE A 1080 23.89 2.10 -26.05
N SER A 1081 24.50 2.67 -25.01
CA SER A 1081 25.96 2.74 -24.84
C SER A 1081 26.38 2.42 -23.41
N LEU A 1082 27.60 1.91 -23.25
CA LEU A 1082 28.19 1.37 -22.03
C LEU A 1082 29.67 1.76 -21.97
N TYR A 1083 30.14 2.26 -20.81
CA TYR A 1083 31.53 2.67 -20.60
C TYR A 1083 32.02 2.26 -19.21
N PRO A 1084 33.31 1.94 -19.02
CA PRO A 1084 33.90 1.82 -17.69
C PRO A 1084 33.80 3.14 -16.92
N PHE A 1085 33.56 3.05 -15.61
CA PHE A 1085 33.14 4.19 -14.79
C PHE A 1085 33.83 4.19 -13.41
N PRO A 1086 34.45 5.30 -12.97
CA PRO A 1086 35.25 5.35 -11.74
C PRO A 1086 34.37 5.50 -10.48
N TYR A 1087 33.63 4.44 -10.15
CA TYR A 1087 32.58 4.43 -9.13
C TYR A 1087 33.11 4.72 -7.72
N GLU A 1088 34.09 3.95 -7.27
CA GLU A 1088 34.64 4.08 -5.91
C GLU A 1088 35.41 5.40 -5.77
N THR A 1089 36.06 5.88 -6.83
CA THR A 1089 36.72 7.19 -6.86
C THR A 1089 35.72 8.29 -6.57
N LEU A 1090 34.60 8.35 -7.32
CA LEU A 1090 33.55 9.36 -7.12
C LEU A 1090 32.89 9.24 -5.73
N LYS A 1091 32.64 8.03 -5.25
CA LYS A 1091 32.08 7.76 -3.91
C LYS A 1091 33.01 8.21 -2.78
N ARG A 1092 34.33 8.10 -2.96
CA ARG A 1092 35.38 8.40 -1.98
C ARG A 1092 35.95 9.81 -2.09
N MET A 1093 35.68 10.54 -3.18
CA MET A 1093 35.93 11.99 -3.26
C MET A 1093 35.23 12.70 -2.11
N LYS A 1094 35.94 13.59 -1.40
CA LYS A 1094 35.36 14.32 -0.27
C LYS A 1094 36.07 15.64 0.01
N LEU A 1095 35.32 16.60 0.57
CA LEU A 1095 35.90 17.75 1.24
C LEU A 1095 36.06 17.47 2.72
N VAL A 1096 37.16 17.95 3.30
CA VAL A 1096 37.53 17.79 4.72
C VAL A 1096 38.00 19.12 5.29
N LYS A 1097 37.30 19.63 6.29
CA LYS A 1097 37.63 20.87 7.01
C LYS A 1097 39.05 20.78 7.58
N ASN A 1098 39.80 21.90 7.59
CA ASN A 1098 41.21 21.89 8.01
C ASN A 1098 41.44 21.33 9.44
N GLU A 1099 40.46 21.50 10.33
CA GLU A 1099 40.50 21.08 11.74
C GLU A 1099 39.65 19.83 12.01
N ALA A 1100 39.21 19.12 10.97
CA ALA A 1100 38.31 17.97 11.08
C ALA A 1100 38.84 16.91 12.04
N ILE A 1101 38.00 16.52 13.00
CA ILE A 1101 38.36 15.62 14.10
C ILE A 1101 38.62 14.21 13.57
N LYS A 1102 39.74 13.60 13.96
CA LYS A 1102 39.95 12.16 13.76
C LYS A 1102 38.93 11.38 14.60
N SER A 1103 38.03 10.65 13.94
CA SER A 1103 37.03 9.84 14.62
C SER A 1103 37.68 8.77 15.51
N SER A 1104 37.21 8.66 16.75
CA SER A 1104 37.54 7.53 17.63
C SER A 1104 36.27 6.70 17.87
N PHE A 1105 36.26 5.47 17.39
CA PHE A 1105 35.12 4.56 17.57
C PHE A 1105 34.95 4.19 19.05
N SER A 1106 33.98 4.83 19.72
CA SER A 1106 33.74 4.67 21.16
C SER A 1106 32.27 4.95 21.52
N ARG A 1107 31.36 4.10 21.04
CA ARG A 1107 29.99 4.04 21.55
C ARG A 1107 30.00 3.61 23.02
N LYS A 1108 29.33 4.37 23.88
CA LYS A 1108 29.14 4.07 25.31
C LYS A 1108 27.71 3.59 25.52
N GLN A 1109 27.54 2.35 25.99
CA GLN A 1109 26.23 1.78 26.28
C GLN A 1109 25.49 2.61 27.35
N ALA A 1110 24.21 2.91 27.13
CA ALA A 1110 23.37 3.60 28.11
C ALA A 1110 22.70 2.61 29.08
N ASP A 1111 22.51 3.04 30.33
CA ASP A 1111 21.60 2.39 31.30
C ASP A 1111 20.17 2.90 31.03
N PHE A 1112 19.35 2.07 30.38
CA PHE A 1112 18.00 2.41 29.96
C PHE A 1112 16.97 1.30 30.24
N GLU A 1113 15.71 1.72 30.34
CA GLU A 1113 14.53 0.89 30.56
C GLU A 1113 13.53 1.20 29.44
N LYS A 1114 13.21 0.20 28.63
CA LYS A 1114 12.15 0.27 27.62
C LYS A 1114 10.80 -0.03 28.28
N ILE A 1115 9.89 0.94 28.24
CA ILE A 1115 8.58 0.86 28.92
C ILE A 1115 7.47 0.50 27.93
N ALA A 1116 7.63 0.87 26.66
CA ALA A 1116 6.82 0.43 25.53
C ALA A 1116 7.66 0.58 24.24
N SER A 1117 7.15 0.11 23.08
CA SER A 1117 7.77 0.34 21.76
C SER A 1117 8.05 1.82 21.47
N PHE A 1118 7.30 2.72 22.12
CA PHE A 1118 7.32 4.16 21.92
C PHE A 1118 7.83 4.96 23.14
N ILE A 1119 8.28 4.32 24.23
CA ILE A 1119 8.79 5.00 25.44
C ILE A 1119 10.08 4.34 25.95
N TYR A 1120 11.15 5.11 26.02
CA TYR A 1120 12.43 4.75 26.64
C TYR A 1120 12.74 5.72 27.80
N ARG A 1121 13.14 5.19 28.97
CA ARG A 1121 13.62 5.97 30.12
C ARG A 1121 15.09 5.64 30.38
N LEU A 1122 15.94 6.63 30.57
CA LEU A 1122 17.35 6.44 30.90
C LEU A 1122 17.82 7.46 31.95
N ARG A 1123 18.98 7.21 32.56
CA ARG A 1123 19.65 8.25 33.36
C ARG A 1123 20.19 9.33 32.44
N ALA A 1124 20.17 10.58 32.89
CA ALA A 1124 20.87 11.65 32.19
C ALA A 1124 22.39 11.43 32.32
N ASP A 1125 23.13 11.53 31.21
CA ASP A 1125 24.58 11.67 31.26
C ASP A 1125 24.91 13.14 31.57
N GLY A 1126 25.82 13.38 32.51
CA GLY A 1126 26.28 14.72 32.86
C GLY A 1126 27.24 15.32 31.84
N ASN A 1127 27.80 14.49 30.96
CA ASN A 1127 28.82 14.85 29.97
C ASN A 1127 28.19 15.39 28.66
N ASN A 1128 29.01 16.14 27.90
CA ASN A 1128 28.64 16.72 26.59
C ASN A 1128 28.59 15.64 25.48
N ASN A 1129 27.61 14.75 25.57
CA ASN A 1129 27.46 13.58 24.71
C ASN A 1129 26.29 13.71 23.72
N LEU A 1130 26.37 12.99 22.61
CA LEU A 1130 25.27 12.78 21.70
C LEU A 1130 24.54 11.50 22.11
N LEU A 1131 23.33 11.63 22.64
CA LEU A 1131 22.43 10.50 22.92
C LEU A 1131 21.88 9.97 21.59
N VAL A 1132 21.90 8.66 21.36
CA VAL A 1132 21.41 8.00 20.15
C VAL A 1132 20.36 6.95 20.50
N LEU A 1133 19.30 6.88 19.69
CA LEU A 1133 18.28 5.84 19.68
C LEU A 1133 18.32 5.13 18.33
N SER A 1134 18.63 3.83 18.35
CA SER A 1134 18.70 2.88 17.23
C SER A 1134 17.29 2.49 16.71
N GLU A 1135 16.46 3.49 16.48
CA GLU A 1135 15.15 3.43 15.82
C GLU A 1135 15.21 4.35 14.60
N ALA A 1136 14.45 4.04 13.55
CA ALA A 1136 14.40 4.82 12.33
C ALA A 1136 14.07 6.31 12.57
N TYR A 1137 14.81 7.20 11.89
CA TYR A 1137 14.70 8.64 12.09
C TYR A 1137 13.33 9.18 11.66
N HIS A 1138 12.62 9.79 12.62
CA HIS A 1138 11.34 10.44 12.42
C HIS A 1138 11.17 11.60 13.41
N SER A 1139 10.77 12.78 12.96
CA SER A 1139 10.61 14.01 13.77
C SER A 1139 9.53 13.94 14.87
N GLY A 1140 8.75 12.85 14.88
CA GLY A 1140 7.83 12.49 15.96
C GLY A 1140 8.51 11.92 17.22
N TRP A 1141 9.78 11.51 17.15
CA TRP A 1141 10.59 11.16 18.31
C TRP A 1141 11.03 12.41 19.07
N LYS A 1142 10.85 12.41 20.40
CA LYS A 1142 11.10 13.55 21.28
C LYS A 1142 11.71 13.11 22.60
N ALA A 1143 12.80 13.76 23.03
CA ALA A 1143 13.45 13.51 24.31
C ALA A 1143 13.21 14.68 25.28
N TYR A 1144 13.05 14.38 26.57
CA TYR A 1144 12.79 15.34 27.64
C TYR A 1144 13.63 15.07 28.89
N TYR A 1145 14.19 16.11 29.48
CA TYR A 1145 14.75 16.08 30.83
C TYR A 1145 13.63 16.04 31.87
N THR A 1146 13.73 15.16 32.87
CA THR A 1146 12.76 15.05 33.97
C THR A 1146 13.46 15.05 35.34
N ASN A 1147 12.77 15.59 36.36
CA ASN A 1147 13.34 15.83 37.70
C ASN A 1147 12.89 14.76 38.72
N ILE A 1148 13.84 14.27 39.52
CA ILE A 1148 13.64 13.16 40.46
C ILE A 1148 12.88 13.53 41.76
N LYS A 1149 12.61 14.81 42.05
CA LYS A 1149 11.97 15.28 43.32
C LYS A 1149 10.60 14.65 43.67
N TYR A 1150 9.97 13.87 42.76
CA TYR A 1150 8.73 13.13 43.01
C TYR A 1150 8.91 11.66 43.45
N GLN A 1151 10.17 11.22 43.65
CA GLN A 1151 10.58 9.82 43.80
C GLN A 1151 9.75 8.94 44.76
N LYS A 1152 9.19 9.52 45.84
CA LYS A 1152 8.40 8.80 46.86
C LYS A 1152 7.08 8.19 46.35
N SER A 1153 6.64 8.48 45.12
CA SER A 1153 5.42 7.88 44.55
C SER A 1153 5.69 7.22 43.19
N LYS A 1154 5.60 5.87 43.14
CA LYS A 1154 5.65 5.10 41.89
C LYS A 1154 4.65 5.61 40.85
N ILE A 1155 3.44 6.01 41.30
CA ILE A 1155 2.37 6.54 40.45
C ILE A 1155 2.78 7.89 39.82
N LYS A 1156 3.32 8.84 40.61
CA LYS A 1156 3.78 10.13 40.05
C LYS A 1156 4.93 9.95 39.05
N ASN A 1157 5.90 9.09 39.36
CA ASN A 1157 7.00 8.78 38.43
C ASN A 1157 6.49 8.17 37.12
N LEU A 1158 5.46 7.30 37.19
CA LEU A 1158 4.82 6.73 36.00
C LEU A 1158 4.11 7.81 35.16
N PHE A 1159 3.33 8.71 35.77
CA PHE A 1159 2.71 9.84 35.06
C PHE A 1159 3.74 10.78 34.40
N ILE A 1160 4.87 11.06 35.07
CA ILE A 1160 5.98 11.84 34.51
C ILE A 1160 6.63 11.12 33.31
N THR A 1161 6.74 9.79 33.37
CA THR A 1161 7.34 9.00 32.28
C THR A 1161 6.37 8.82 31.10
N ILE A 1162 5.06 8.75 31.34
CA ILE A 1162 4.04 8.63 30.29
C ILE A 1162 3.72 9.99 29.66
N PHE A 1163 3.81 11.12 30.38
CA PHE A 1163 3.51 12.46 29.86
C PHE A 1163 4.66 13.45 30.11
N PRO A 1164 5.90 13.18 29.63
CA PRO A 1164 7.07 13.99 29.95
C PRO A 1164 6.97 15.43 29.43
N PHE A 1165 6.17 15.66 28.38
CA PHE A 1165 5.87 16.98 27.83
C PHE A 1165 5.04 17.89 28.76
N LEU A 1166 4.46 17.36 29.85
CA LEU A 1166 3.76 18.15 30.88
C LEU A 1166 4.63 18.48 32.10
N PHE A 1167 5.75 17.75 32.30
CA PHE A 1167 6.52 17.76 33.55
C PHE A 1167 8.04 17.91 33.37
N GLY A 1168 8.52 17.97 32.13
CA GLY A 1168 9.93 18.01 31.77
C GLY A 1168 10.25 19.07 30.71
N THR A 1169 11.50 19.12 30.27
CA THR A 1169 12.00 20.11 29.28
C THR A 1169 12.56 19.42 28.05
N GLU A 1170 12.05 19.78 26.87
CA GLU A 1170 12.41 19.15 25.59
C GLU A 1170 13.88 19.38 25.20
N LEU A 1171 14.58 18.30 24.84
CA LEU A 1171 15.88 18.35 24.16
C LEU A 1171 15.64 18.69 22.68
N LYS A 1172 15.60 19.98 22.35
CA LYS A 1172 15.27 20.48 20.99
C LYS A 1172 16.28 20.09 19.91
N ASN A 1173 17.51 19.74 20.27
CA ASN A 1173 18.62 19.44 19.35
C ASN A 1173 18.54 18.00 18.78
N HIS A 1174 17.38 17.65 18.18
CA HIS A 1174 17.18 16.38 17.47
C HIS A 1174 17.95 16.39 16.15
N VAL A 1175 18.73 15.34 15.90
CA VAL A 1175 19.63 15.20 14.75
C VAL A 1175 19.55 13.80 14.15
N LEU A 1176 19.92 13.70 12.88
CA LEU A 1176 20.05 12.44 12.15
C LEU A 1176 21.45 11.86 12.35
N VAL A 1177 21.53 10.58 12.73
CA VAL A 1177 22.79 9.85 12.99
C VAL A 1177 22.93 8.71 11.98
N ASN A 1178 24.12 8.53 11.40
CA ASN A 1178 24.43 7.48 10.42
C ASN A 1178 23.47 7.44 9.19
N ASN A 1179 22.89 8.58 8.82
CA ASN A 1179 21.81 8.72 7.83
C ASN A 1179 20.58 7.80 8.06
N TRP A 1180 20.34 7.32 9.29
CA TRP A 1180 19.15 6.50 9.58
C TRP A 1180 18.56 6.60 11.00
N ALA A 1181 19.37 6.88 12.03
CA ALA A 1181 18.98 6.81 13.44
C ALA A 1181 18.64 8.19 14.06
N ASN A 1182 17.94 8.17 15.19
CA ASN A 1182 17.61 9.38 15.95
C ASN A 1182 18.73 9.73 16.96
N GLY A 1183 19.08 11.01 17.10
CA GLY A 1183 19.97 11.44 18.19
C GLY A 1183 19.64 12.82 18.76
N TRP A 1184 20.14 13.11 19.96
CA TRP A 1184 19.96 14.38 20.67
C TRP A 1184 21.25 14.85 21.33
N LYS A 1185 21.66 16.09 21.06
CA LYS A 1185 22.85 16.73 21.67
C LYS A 1185 22.57 17.12 23.13
N ILE A 1186 23.30 16.55 24.09
CA ILE A 1186 23.18 16.84 25.52
C ILE A 1186 24.12 18.00 25.90
N ASP A 1187 23.52 19.11 26.33
CA ASP A 1187 24.23 20.26 26.88
C ASP A 1187 24.54 20.04 28.37
N ALA A 1188 25.83 19.86 28.68
CA ALA A 1188 26.34 19.65 30.03
C ALA A 1188 26.12 20.84 30.99
N GLN A 1189 25.86 22.06 30.49
CA GLN A 1189 25.47 23.17 31.36
C GLN A 1189 24.01 23.05 31.82
N ARG A 1190 23.14 22.42 31.03
CA ARG A 1190 21.71 22.22 31.36
C ARG A 1190 21.44 20.99 32.23
N SER A 1191 22.32 19.99 32.24
CA SER A 1191 22.21 18.84 33.15
C SER A 1191 22.25 19.26 34.63
N THR A 1192 22.90 20.40 34.94
CA THR A 1192 22.97 21.01 36.28
C THR A 1192 21.61 21.36 36.90
N LEU A 1193 20.52 21.42 36.10
CA LEU A 1193 19.17 21.75 36.54
C LEU A 1193 18.46 20.61 37.33
N ASN A 1194 19.19 19.87 38.17
CA ASN A 1194 18.71 18.74 38.97
C ASN A 1194 18.00 17.64 38.12
N ALA A 1195 18.40 17.50 36.86
CA ALA A 1195 17.72 16.68 35.85
C ALA A 1195 18.38 15.31 35.69
N ASN A 1196 18.01 14.36 36.55
CA ASN A 1196 18.70 13.08 36.67
C ASN A 1196 18.24 12.01 35.66
N GLN A 1197 17.16 12.27 34.89
CA GLN A 1197 16.60 11.32 33.92
C GLN A 1197 16.27 12.00 32.59
N VAL A 1198 16.39 11.24 31.51
CA VAL A 1198 15.87 11.56 30.18
C VAL A 1198 14.78 10.54 29.83
N VAL A 1199 13.68 11.02 29.26
CA VAL A 1199 12.60 10.20 28.73
C VAL A 1199 12.44 10.50 27.25
N ILE A 1200 12.53 9.47 26.41
CA ILE A 1200 12.31 9.55 24.95
C ILE A 1200 10.94 8.96 24.64
N ILE A 1201 10.12 9.70 23.89
CA ILE A 1201 8.77 9.31 23.48
C ILE A 1201 8.55 9.50 21.98
N PHE A 1202 7.73 8.63 21.36
CA PHE A 1202 7.16 8.89 20.03
C PHE A 1202 5.78 9.55 20.18
N TRP A 1203 5.71 10.87 20.01
CA TRP A 1203 4.49 11.62 20.35
C TRP A 1203 3.24 11.25 19.51
N PRO A 1204 3.32 10.82 18.23
CA PRO A 1204 2.12 10.44 17.49
C PRO A 1204 1.32 9.28 18.08
N GLN A 1205 1.93 8.46 18.96
CA GLN A 1205 1.23 7.39 19.69
C GLN A 1205 0.08 7.94 20.57
N TYR A 1206 0.17 9.17 21.10
CA TYR A 1206 -0.92 9.73 21.92
C TYR A 1206 -2.20 10.02 21.13
N LEU A 1207 -2.15 10.12 19.79
CA LEU A 1207 -3.35 10.26 18.95
C LEU A 1207 -4.25 9.02 19.03
N GLU A 1208 -3.63 7.85 19.14
CA GLU A 1208 -4.30 6.56 19.31
C GLU A 1208 -5.01 6.50 20.68
N PHE A 1209 -4.30 6.86 21.76
CA PHE A 1209 -4.86 6.90 23.12
C PHE A 1209 -5.98 7.94 23.27
N ILE A 1210 -5.90 9.08 22.58
CA ILE A 1210 -7.01 10.06 22.49
C ILE A 1210 -8.24 9.39 21.85
N GLY A 1211 -8.05 8.62 20.78
CA GLY A 1211 -9.13 7.88 20.13
C GLY A 1211 -9.70 6.72 20.98
N LEU A 1212 -8.88 6.04 21.78
CA LEU A 1212 -9.35 5.08 22.79
C LEU A 1212 -10.15 5.78 23.91
N GLY A 1213 -9.75 6.99 24.30
CA GLY A 1213 -10.54 7.85 25.19
C GLY A 1213 -11.90 8.20 24.60
N LEU A 1214 -11.98 8.47 23.29
CA LEU A 1214 -13.24 8.72 22.58
C LEU A 1214 -14.14 7.47 22.49
N ILE A 1215 -13.60 6.25 22.47
CA ILE A 1215 -14.38 5.02 22.65
C ILE A 1215 -15.11 5.04 24.00
N PHE A 1216 -14.38 5.27 25.10
CA PHE A 1216 -14.96 5.25 26.44
C PHE A 1216 -15.98 6.37 26.63
N LEU A 1217 -15.65 7.60 26.21
CA LEU A 1217 -16.56 8.76 26.27
C LEU A 1217 -17.78 8.57 25.36
N GLY A 1218 -17.63 7.93 24.20
CA GLY A 1218 -18.73 7.60 23.30
C GLY A 1218 -19.72 6.61 23.91
N ILE A 1219 -19.23 5.51 24.50
CA ILE A 1219 -20.04 4.55 25.26
C ILE A 1219 -20.75 5.27 26.42
N LEU A 1220 -20.01 6.06 27.20
CA LEU A 1220 -20.55 6.79 28.35
C LEU A 1220 -21.64 7.78 27.93
N ALA A 1221 -21.49 8.51 26.82
CA ALA A 1221 -22.50 9.43 26.29
C ALA A 1221 -23.78 8.70 25.82
N ILE A 1222 -23.63 7.53 25.18
CA ILE A 1222 -24.77 6.69 24.81
C ILE A 1222 -25.51 6.20 26.06
N LEU A 1223 -24.79 5.78 27.10
CA LEU A 1223 -25.38 5.27 28.34
C LEU A 1223 -25.99 6.38 29.22
N THR A 1224 -25.31 7.51 29.44
CA THR A 1224 -25.69 8.57 30.41
C THR A 1224 -26.85 9.48 29.97
N ASN A 1225 -27.41 9.23 28.78
CA ASN A 1225 -28.63 9.82 28.22
C ASN A 1225 -28.43 11.18 27.50
N PHE A 1226 -28.45 11.12 26.17
CA PHE A 1226 -28.78 12.25 25.28
C PHE A 1226 -30.11 12.98 25.66
N GLY A 1227 -30.95 12.37 26.51
CA GLY A 1227 -32.19 12.97 27.01
C GLY A 1227 -32.06 14.01 28.13
N LYS A 1228 -30.91 14.15 28.84
CA LYS A 1228 -30.72 15.28 29.77
C LYS A 1228 -30.18 16.49 29.02
N LYS A 1229 -31.05 17.51 28.86
CA LYS A 1229 -30.85 18.70 27.99
C LYS A 1229 -29.54 19.47 28.22
N THR A 1230 -28.94 19.44 29.40
CA THR A 1230 -28.02 20.49 29.87
C THR A 1230 -26.62 20.52 29.27
N ILE A 1231 -26.07 19.39 28.79
CA ILE A 1231 -24.66 19.32 28.35
C ILE A 1231 -24.54 19.46 26.82
N PHE A 1232 -25.17 18.57 26.06
CA PHE A 1232 -25.11 18.61 24.59
C PHE A 1232 -25.72 19.90 24.00
N GLN A 1233 -26.66 20.53 24.71
CA GLN A 1233 -27.24 21.82 24.31
C GLN A 1233 -26.37 23.03 24.71
N LYS A 1234 -25.32 22.85 25.52
CA LYS A 1234 -24.25 23.85 25.77
C LYS A 1234 -23.05 23.71 24.81
N PHE A 1235 -23.04 22.67 23.98
CA PHE A 1235 -22.01 22.43 22.95
C PHE A 1235 -22.55 22.69 21.52
N LEU A 1236 -23.87 22.89 21.37
CA LEU A 1236 -24.55 23.16 20.10
C LEU A 1236 -25.26 24.54 20.04
N ASN A 1237 -25.29 25.26 21.17
CA ASN A 1237 -25.65 26.67 21.24
C ASN A 1237 -24.37 27.49 21.38
#